data_AF-A0A1A2MZT3-F1
#
_entry.id   AF-A0A1A2MZT3-F1
#
_cell.length_a   1.000
_cell.length_b   1.000
_cell.length_c   1.000
_cell.angle_alpha   90.00
_cell.angle_beta   90.00
_cell.angle_gamma   90.00
#
_symmetry.space_group_name_H-M   'P 1'
#
loop_
_entity.id
_entity.type
_entity.pdbx_description
1 polymer ?
#
loop_
_entity_poly.entity_id
_entity_poly.type
_entity_poly.pdbx_seq_one_letter_code
_entity_poly.pdbx_strand_id
1 'polypeptide(L)'
;MGRHSLPDPEDSVDQPHESGDPDERHRDAVGEDYSDWDHQPADDDFSAGEEPYEDAFPGDTADEYPDFPPRQPGLPASEPPAASPSLFRGGHRGLGNWRGGHRSEGGRRGVSIGVIVALVAVIVVVGTVILWSFFGDALSNRSHKAAGRCAGGKETVAVIADPSIADSVQQFAQSYNSSAGPIGDHCVEVSVKPAGSDAVLNGFIGKWPAELGGQPALWVPGSSVSAARLAGATAQKTITDSRSLVTSPVVLAARPELASALGNQNWAALPGLQTNPNGLAGVNLPAWGSLRLAVPMNGNGDAAFLAGEAIAAASAPPGAPATQGTGAVRAVLTGQPKLADNSLTEAMNTLLKPGDAAAAPVHAVITTEQQLFQRGQSLQNAKGTLGSWLPSGPVPVADYPTVLLSGPWLTQDQTAAASEFARYMHKPEQLTKLAKAGFRVNGVTPPSSPVTTFPALPAALSVGDDAMRATLAEAMATPSSGLAATIMLDQSMPGQEGGKTRLANVIAALQDKIRALPPTSVVGLWTFDGHEGRSEVPGGPLGDPVNPTGGQPRSAALVGALDKQYSSAGGAVSFTTLRMIYQELQANYHAGQTNSILVITAGPHTDQTLDGPGLQDFIRKSADPAKPIAVNVIDFGGDPDRATWEAVAQLSGGGYQNLATSASPDLAAALNAFLS
;
A
#
# COMPACT_ATOMS: atom_id res chain seq x y z
N MET A 1 -2.00 -18.23 57.79
CA MET A 1 -1.94 -18.53 59.24
C MET A 1 -1.52 -17.24 59.94
N GLY A 2 -2.46 -16.37 60.34
CA GLY A 2 -3.04 -16.29 61.69
C GLY A 2 -2.37 -15.09 62.40
N ARG A 3 -2.99 -14.18 63.16
CA ARG A 3 -4.32 -14.01 63.77
C ARG A 3 -4.39 -12.53 64.27
N HIS A 4 -5.60 -11.94 64.21
CA HIS A 4 -6.24 -10.95 65.11
C HIS A 4 -5.45 -9.78 65.76
N SER A 5 -5.98 -8.54 65.69
CA SER A 5 -6.76 -7.90 66.79
C SER A 5 -7.08 -6.40 66.51
N LEU A 6 -8.33 -6.02 66.81
CA LEU A 6 -8.93 -4.67 66.99
C LEU A 6 -8.41 -4.00 68.30
N PRO A 7 -8.62 -2.69 68.61
CA PRO A 7 -9.94 -2.03 68.71
C PRO A 7 -10.05 -0.51 68.35
N ASP A 8 -11.31 -0.10 68.13
CA ASP A 8 -11.87 1.28 68.14
C ASP A 8 -11.95 1.82 69.60
N PRO A 9 -12.25 3.12 69.95
CA PRO A 9 -13.59 3.68 69.72
C PRO A 9 -13.81 5.25 69.77
N GLU A 10 -15.06 5.64 69.50
CA GLU A 10 -15.85 6.84 69.92
C GLU A 10 -15.66 8.21 69.20
N ASP A 11 -16.69 8.66 68.46
CA ASP A 11 -17.76 9.45 69.09
C ASP A 11 -19.08 9.43 68.29
N SER A 12 -20.18 9.45 69.04
CA SER A 12 -21.59 9.26 68.67
C SER A 12 -22.29 10.65 68.55
N VAL A 13 -23.55 10.89 68.14
CA VAL A 13 -24.86 10.27 68.45
C VAL A 13 -25.95 10.91 67.55
N ASP A 14 -27.13 10.26 67.55
CA ASP A 14 -28.51 10.77 67.41
C ASP A 14 -29.28 10.58 66.08
N GLN A 15 -29.96 9.42 66.02
CA GLN A 15 -31.31 9.24 65.47
C GLN A 15 -32.38 9.44 66.56
N PRO A 16 -33.66 9.46 66.19
CA PRO A 16 -34.52 8.34 66.62
C PRO A 16 -35.49 7.78 65.55
N HIS A 17 -35.49 6.45 65.44
CA HIS A 17 -36.57 5.43 65.44
C HIS A 17 -38.06 5.92 65.44
N GLU A 18 -39.08 5.21 64.93
CA GLU A 18 -39.31 3.76 64.73
C GLU A 18 -40.65 3.54 63.97
N SER A 19 -40.81 2.46 63.21
CA SER A 19 -41.82 1.39 63.48
C SER A 19 -42.07 0.46 62.27
N GLY A 20 -42.03 -0.85 62.55
CA GLY A 20 -42.96 -1.83 61.94
C GLY A 20 -42.41 -2.84 60.92
N ASP A 21 -41.80 -3.93 61.41
CA ASP A 21 -41.62 -5.24 60.74
C ASP A 21 -42.88 -6.14 61.01
N PRO A 22 -43.00 -7.42 60.56
CA PRO A 22 -42.31 -8.18 59.51
C PRO A 22 -43.25 -9.12 58.68
N ASP A 23 -42.64 -9.95 57.81
CA ASP A 23 -42.84 -11.43 57.70
C ASP A 23 -43.27 -12.12 56.38
N GLU A 24 -42.52 -13.21 56.11
CA GLU A 24 -42.83 -14.51 55.45
C GLU A 24 -42.81 -14.79 53.92
N ARG A 25 -41.75 -15.53 53.51
CA ARG A 25 -41.66 -16.92 52.99
C ARG A 25 -42.51 -17.45 51.79
N HIS A 26 -41.77 -18.04 50.84
CA HIS A 26 -41.92 -19.37 50.19
C HIS A 26 -43.15 -19.79 49.34
N ARG A 27 -42.79 -20.34 48.15
CA ARG A 27 -43.18 -21.63 47.53
C ARG A 27 -44.23 -21.72 46.40
N ASP A 28 -43.79 -22.45 45.37
CA ASP A 28 -44.44 -23.49 44.55
C ASP A 28 -45.53 -23.16 43.50
N ALA A 29 -45.12 -23.28 42.23
CA ALA A 29 -45.53 -24.26 41.21
C ALA A 29 -47.00 -24.76 41.07
N VAL A 30 -47.31 -25.05 39.79
CA VAL A 30 -48.25 -26.05 39.21
C VAL A 30 -49.58 -25.53 38.65
N GLY A 31 -49.88 -25.91 37.38
CA GLY A 31 -51.21 -26.44 37.03
C GLY A 31 -51.96 -25.88 35.82
N GLU A 32 -51.60 -26.35 34.63
CA GLU A 32 -52.45 -26.98 33.58
C GLU A 32 -53.95 -26.60 33.38
N ASP A 33 -54.24 -26.14 32.15
CA ASP A 33 -55.00 -26.86 31.07
C ASP A 33 -56.55 -26.68 30.87
N TYR A 34 -56.93 -26.89 29.59
CA TYR A 34 -58.24 -27.06 28.91
C TYR A 34 -58.99 -25.77 28.45
N SER A 35 -59.59 -25.65 27.26
CA SER A 35 -59.84 -26.50 26.06
C SER A 35 -60.57 -25.61 25.02
N ASP A 36 -60.20 -25.56 23.73
CA ASP A 36 -60.75 -26.29 22.56
C ASP A 36 -62.11 -25.79 21.97
N TRP A 37 -62.24 -25.98 20.65
CA TRP A 37 -63.39 -25.99 19.73
C TRP A 37 -63.36 -25.02 18.51
N ASP A 38 -62.71 -25.48 17.43
CA ASP A 38 -63.31 -26.01 16.16
C ASP A 38 -64.07 -25.12 15.13
N HIS A 39 -63.79 -25.42 13.84
CA HIS A 39 -64.57 -25.28 12.57
C HIS A 39 -64.01 -24.43 11.39
N GLN A 40 -63.60 -25.14 10.33
CA GLN A 40 -63.45 -24.81 8.90
C GLN A 40 -64.82 -24.93 8.15
N PRO A 41 -64.97 -24.81 6.80
CA PRO A 41 -64.17 -24.18 5.71
C PRO A 41 -65.03 -23.36 4.70
N ALA A 42 -64.42 -22.81 3.63
CA ALA A 42 -65.08 -22.63 2.32
C ALA A 42 -64.05 -22.59 1.19
N ASP A 43 -64.27 -23.46 0.21
CA ASP A 43 -63.57 -23.64 -1.05
C ASP A 43 -63.95 -22.57 -2.10
N ASP A 44 -63.09 -22.31 -3.08
CA ASP A 44 -63.48 -22.43 -4.49
C ASP A 44 -62.27 -22.43 -5.44
N ASP A 45 -62.44 -23.28 -6.44
CA ASP A 45 -61.52 -23.97 -7.32
C ASP A 45 -61.40 -23.25 -8.69
N PHE A 46 -60.29 -23.41 -9.39
CA PHE A 46 -60.26 -23.62 -10.85
C PHE A 46 -58.90 -24.19 -11.26
N SER A 47 -58.88 -25.52 -11.40
CA SER A 47 -57.90 -26.34 -12.09
C SER A 47 -57.99 -26.23 -13.63
N ALA A 48 -56.87 -26.49 -14.32
CA ALA A 48 -56.64 -27.74 -15.09
C ALA A 48 -55.85 -27.57 -16.41
N GLY A 49 -54.95 -28.55 -16.66
CA GLY A 49 -54.40 -28.93 -17.96
C GLY A 49 -52.87 -29.09 -17.96
N GLU A 50 -52.30 -30.13 -17.33
CA GLU A 50 -52.01 -31.48 -17.90
C GLU A 50 -50.86 -31.47 -18.94
N GLU A 51 -49.86 -32.35 -19.00
CA GLU A 51 -49.47 -33.58 -18.30
C GLU A 51 -48.02 -33.95 -18.77
N PRO A 52 -47.34 -34.92 -18.13
CA PRO A 52 -45.90 -35.15 -18.17
C PRO A 52 -45.49 -36.34 -19.07
N TYR A 53 -44.17 -36.44 -19.33
CA TYR A 53 -43.55 -37.70 -19.77
C TYR A 53 -42.40 -38.04 -18.83
N GLU A 54 -42.60 -39.12 -18.07
CA GLU A 54 -41.54 -39.94 -17.49
C GLU A 54 -40.91 -40.80 -18.59
N ASP A 55 -39.59 -41.01 -18.50
CA ASP A 55 -39.02 -42.31 -18.82
C ASP A 55 -37.81 -42.59 -17.91
N ALA A 56 -37.69 -43.87 -17.56
CA ALA A 56 -37.05 -44.39 -16.36
C ALA A 56 -35.57 -44.78 -16.52
N PHE A 57 -34.83 -44.68 -15.40
CA PHE A 57 -33.75 -45.51 -14.79
C PHE A 57 -32.95 -46.57 -15.60
N PRO A 58 -31.75 -47.04 -15.16
CA PRO A 58 -31.11 -46.94 -13.82
C PRO A 58 -29.62 -46.47 -13.86
N GLY A 59 -28.99 -46.02 -12.77
CA GLY A 59 -28.34 -46.85 -11.75
C GLY A 59 -26.86 -47.11 -12.07
N ASP A 60 -25.97 -46.97 -11.08
CA ASP A 60 -24.49 -47.12 -11.12
C ASP A 60 -23.76 -45.98 -11.88
N THR A 61 -22.66 -45.38 -11.43
CA THR A 61 -21.71 -45.55 -10.33
C THR A 61 -20.93 -44.22 -10.24
N ALA A 62 -20.33 -43.93 -9.09
CA ALA A 62 -19.39 -42.83 -8.96
C ALA A 62 -18.18 -43.05 -9.88
N ASP A 63 -17.98 -42.19 -10.87
CA ASP A 63 -16.73 -42.16 -11.65
C ASP A 63 -15.65 -41.42 -10.85
N GLU A 64 -15.00 -42.26 -10.08
CA GLU A 64 -13.59 -42.28 -9.71
C GLU A 64 -12.68 -41.41 -10.61
N TYR A 65 -12.07 -40.39 -9.98
CA TYR A 65 -10.86 -39.73 -10.46
C TYR A 65 -9.80 -40.78 -10.81
N PRO A 66 -8.99 -40.62 -11.88
CA PRO A 66 -7.79 -41.43 -12.04
C PRO A 66 -6.80 -41.04 -10.93
N ASP A 67 -6.80 -41.84 -9.87
CA ASP A 67 -5.82 -41.81 -8.80
C ASP A 67 -4.45 -42.17 -9.41
N PHE A 68 -3.51 -41.23 -9.33
CA PHE A 68 -2.13 -41.48 -9.74
C PHE A 68 -1.53 -42.51 -8.79
N PRO A 69 -0.95 -43.63 -9.28
CA PRO A 69 -0.37 -44.61 -8.38
C PRO A 69 0.76 -43.97 -7.55
N PRO A 70 0.79 -44.20 -6.23
CA PRO A 70 1.92 -43.75 -5.40
C PRO A 70 3.19 -44.43 -5.90
N ARG A 71 4.26 -43.65 -6.09
CA ARG A 71 5.59 -44.17 -6.41
C ARG A 71 5.96 -45.22 -5.38
N GLN A 72 6.05 -46.48 -5.81
CA GLN A 72 6.69 -47.53 -5.02
C GLN A 72 8.17 -47.16 -4.80
N PRO A 73 8.68 -47.29 -3.57
CA PRO A 73 10.11 -47.23 -3.31
C PRO A 73 10.78 -48.42 -3.99
N GLY A 74 11.66 -48.15 -4.94
CA GLY A 74 12.47 -49.20 -5.58
C GLY A 74 13.32 -49.93 -4.54
N LEU A 75 13.18 -51.25 -4.50
CA LEU A 75 14.06 -52.14 -3.75
C LEU A 75 15.47 -52.15 -4.38
N PRO A 76 16.52 -52.32 -3.57
CA PRO A 76 17.90 -52.09 -3.97
C PRO A 76 18.42 -53.19 -4.89
N ALA A 77 18.95 -52.78 -6.04
CA ALA A 77 19.69 -53.67 -6.93
C ALA A 77 21.06 -54.02 -6.31
N SER A 78 21.37 -55.31 -6.42
CA SER A 78 22.55 -55.97 -5.88
C SER A 78 23.84 -55.54 -6.60
N GLU A 79 24.87 -55.31 -5.80
CA GLU A 79 26.26 -55.02 -6.15
C GLU A 79 26.94 -56.19 -6.89
N PRO A 80 27.95 -55.91 -7.75
CA PRO A 80 29.31 -56.38 -7.42
C PRO A 80 30.42 -55.42 -7.93
N PRO A 81 31.72 -55.62 -7.59
CA PRO A 81 32.35 -55.04 -6.41
C PRO A 81 33.48 -54.05 -6.77
N ALA A 82 33.94 -53.33 -5.74
CA ALA A 82 35.09 -52.45 -5.78
C ALA A 82 36.46 -53.18 -5.84
N ALA A 83 37.45 -52.38 -6.23
CA ALA A 83 38.87 -52.64 -6.46
C ALA A 83 39.66 -53.36 -5.36
N SER A 84 40.81 -53.95 -5.74
CA SER A 84 42.04 -54.15 -4.95
C SER A 84 43.23 -54.44 -5.91
N PRO A 85 44.50 -54.50 -5.49
CA PRO A 85 45.43 -53.36 -5.54
C PRO A 85 46.74 -53.65 -6.31
N SER A 86 47.55 -52.61 -6.45
CA SER A 86 48.95 -52.67 -6.87
C SER A 86 49.85 -53.39 -5.85
N LEU A 87 50.61 -54.41 -6.29
CA LEU A 87 51.86 -54.85 -5.68
C LEU A 87 52.80 -55.48 -6.74
N PHE A 88 54.12 -55.34 -6.47
CA PHE A 88 55.29 -55.98 -7.09
C PHE A 88 56.15 -55.20 -8.11
N ARG A 89 56.95 -54.31 -7.53
CA ARG A 89 58.43 -54.30 -7.49
C ARG A 89 59.16 -55.44 -8.27
N GLY A 90 60.20 -55.03 -9.00
CA GLY A 90 60.97 -55.86 -9.94
C GLY A 90 61.96 -56.87 -9.36
N GLY A 91 62.61 -57.59 -10.29
CA GLY A 91 63.66 -58.56 -10.04
C GLY A 91 64.22 -59.12 -11.35
N HIS A 92 65.54 -59.06 -11.51
CA HIS A 92 66.32 -59.39 -12.71
C HIS A 92 66.53 -60.89 -12.97
N ARG A 93 67.00 -61.16 -14.20
CA ARG A 93 67.89 -62.24 -14.70
C ARG A 93 67.21 -63.43 -15.39
N GLY A 94 67.64 -63.65 -16.63
CA GLY A 94 67.39 -64.87 -17.40
C GLY A 94 68.07 -64.78 -18.77
N LEU A 95 69.38 -65.02 -18.77
CA LEU A 95 70.23 -65.18 -19.95
C LEU A 95 69.76 -66.34 -20.85
N GLY A 96 70.09 -66.28 -22.14
CA GLY A 96 70.49 -67.50 -22.85
C GLY A 96 69.79 -67.75 -24.19
N ASN A 97 70.45 -67.28 -25.24
CA ASN A 97 70.78 -68.03 -26.45
C ASN A 97 69.63 -68.65 -27.27
N TRP A 98 69.44 -68.18 -28.51
CA TRP A 98 69.55 -69.06 -29.68
C TRP A 98 69.97 -68.24 -30.91
N ARG A 99 71.02 -68.75 -31.57
CA ARG A 99 71.70 -68.23 -32.76
C ARG A 99 70.96 -68.64 -34.04
N GLY A 100 71.15 -67.88 -35.11
CA GLY A 100 71.06 -68.42 -36.48
C GLY A 100 71.00 -67.35 -37.58
N GLY A 101 72.15 -67.04 -38.19
CA GLY A 101 72.25 -66.36 -39.50
C GLY A 101 71.65 -67.23 -40.63
N HIS A 102 71.43 -66.76 -41.85
CA HIS A 102 72.40 -66.15 -42.76
C HIS A 102 71.75 -65.25 -43.82
N ARG A 103 72.60 -64.38 -44.38
CA ARG A 103 72.40 -63.45 -45.49
C ARG A 103 71.94 -64.13 -46.78
N SER A 104 71.20 -63.39 -47.59
CA SER A 104 71.45 -63.29 -49.03
C SER A 104 71.06 -61.90 -49.54
N GLU A 105 71.87 -61.42 -50.47
CA GLU A 105 71.88 -60.10 -51.08
C GLU A 105 70.74 -59.89 -52.09
N GLY A 106 70.41 -58.61 -52.32
CA GLY A 106 70.05 -58.11 -53.65
C GLY A 106 68.57 -58.14 -54.04
N GLY A 107 67.88 -57.01 -53.90
CA GLY A 107 66.58 -56.80 -54.56
C GLY A 107 66.00 -55.41 -54.31
N ARG A 108 65.78 -54.64 -55.38
CA ARG A 108 65.30 -53.25 -55.37
C ARG A 108 63.94 -53.11 -54.66
N ARG A 109 63.80 -52.00 -53.91
CA ARG A 109 62.57 -51.54 -53.24
C ARG A 109 61.36 -51.53 -54.19
N GLY A 110 60.33 -52.30 -53.87
CA GLY A 110 58.97 -52.08 -54.34
C GLY A 110 58.11 -51.56 -53.19
N VAL A 111 57.54 -50.36 -53.34
CA VAL A 111 56.50 -49.87 -52.42
C VAL A 111 55.27 -50.76 -52.61
N SER A 112 54.77 -51.38 -51.54
CA SER A 112 53.62 -52.26 -51.63
C SER A 112 52.39 -51.47 -52.06
N ILE A 113 51.71 -51.97 -53.11
CA ILE A 113 50.49 -51.36 -53.67
C ILE A 113 49.40 -51.22 -52.58
N GLY A 114 49.40 -52.11 -51.57
CA GLY A 114 48.50 -52.04 -50.42
C GLY A 114 48.71 -50.82 -49.52
N VAL A 115 49.95 -50.32 -49.37
CA VAL A 115 50.22 -49.08 -48.63
C VAL A 115 49.71 -47.87 -49.41
N ILE A 116 49.83 -47.88 -50.74
CA ILE A 116 49.33 -46.78 -51.59
C ILE A 116 47.80 -46.69 -51.52
N VAL A 117 47.09 -47.82 -51.60
CA VAL A 117 45.62 -47.83 -51.52
C VAL A 117 45.14 -47.38 -50.13
N ALA A 118 45.79 -47.81 -49.05
CA ALA A 118 45.46 -47.36 -47.70
C ALA A 118 45.71 -45.86 -47.51
N LEU A 119 46.81 -45.33 -48.05
CA LEU A 119 47.15 -43.91 -47.96
C LEU A 119 46.17 -43.05 -48.78
N VAL A 120 45.77 -43.52 -49.96
CA VAL A 120 44.75 -42.86 -50.79
C VAL A 120 43.39 -42.87 -50.09
N ALA A 121 42.98 -43.99 -49.47
CA ALA A 121 41.74 -44.06 -48.71
C ALA A 121 41.73 -43.07 -47.53
N VAL A 122 42.84 -42.97 -46.79
CA VAL A 122 42.99 -41.99 -45.71
C VAL A 122 42.95 -40.56 -46.25
N ILE A 123 43.61 -40.26 -47.37
CA ILE A 123 43.57 -38.94 -48.01
C ILE A 123 42.15 -38.60 -48.48
N VAL A 124 41.40 -39.56 -49.02
CA VAL A 124 40.02 -39.34 -49.44
C VAL A 124 39.11 -39.09 -48.25
N VAL A 125 39.25 -39.86 -47.16
CA VAL A 125 38.47 -39.66 -45.92
C VAL A 125 38.80 -38.34 -45.24
N VAL A 126 40.09 -37.99 -45.14
CA VAL A 126 40.52 -36.69 -44.61
C VAL A 126 40.06 -35.57 -45.54
N GLY A 127 40.11 -35.77 -46.84
CA GLY A 127 39.60 -34.85 -47.86
C GLY A 127 38.10 -34.62 -47.74
N THR A 128 37.28 -35.66 -47.55
CA THR A 128 35.84 -35.53 -47.32
C THR A 128 35.53 -34.90 -45.96
N VAL A 129 36.29 -35.21 -44.89
CA VAL A 129 36.10 -34.56 -43.59
C VAL A 129 36.46 -33.07 -43.64
N ILE A 130 37.55 -32.69 -44.32
CA ILE A 130 37.93 -31.29 -44.50
C ILE A 130 36.95 -30.57 -45.42
N LEU A 131 36.51 -31.20 -46.52
CA LEU A 131 35.52 -30.61 -47.42
C LEU A 131 34.17 -30.45 -46.72
N TRP A 132 33.77 -31.41 -45.87
CA TRP A 132 32.55 -31.34 -45.08
C TRP A 132 32.65 -30.34 -43.93
N SER A 133 33.82 -30.19 -43.30
CA SER A 133 34.04 -29.14 -42.29
C SER A 133 34.05 -27.76 -42.93
N PHE A 134 34.63 -27.58 -44.12
CA PHE A 134 34.60 -26.32 -44.87
C PHE A 134 33.20 -25.99 -45.40
N PHE A 135 32.43 -26.98 -45.87
CA PHE A 135 31.03 -26.77 -46.25
C PHE A 135 30.14 -26.50 -45.02
N GLY A 136 30.41 -27.16 -43.89
CA GLY A 136 29.76 -26.90 -42.61
C GLY A 136 30.07 -25.51 -42.06
N ASP A 137 31.32 -25.05 -42.14
CA ASP A 137 31.72 -23.68 -41.77
C ASP A 137 31.17 -22.64 -42.75
N ALA A 138 31.07 -22.96 -44.04
CA ALA A 138 30.49 -22.06 -45.03
C ALA A 138 28.96 -21.95 -44.89
N LEU A 139 28.27 -23.02 -44.50
CA LEU A 139 26.84 -23.02 -44.18
C LEU A 139 26.56 -22.35 -42.84
N SER A 140 27.42 -22.54 -41.83
CA SER A 140 27.33 -21.87 -40.52
C SER A 140 27.64 -20.38 -40.61
N ASN A 141 28.65 -19.98 -41.41
CA ASN A 141 28.90 -18.56 -41.70
C ASN A 141 27.82 -17.93 -42.58
N ARG A 142 27.11 -18.71 -43.41
CA ARG A 142 25.96 -18.21 -44.18
C ARG A 142 24.69 -18.14 -43.35
N SER A 143 24.46 -19.03 -42.38
CA SER A 143 23.35 -18.90 -41.44
C SER A 143 23.54 -17.72 -40.47
N HIS A 144 24.76 -17.46 -40.02
CA HIS A 144 25.08 -16.23 -39.26
C HIS A 144 25.00 -14.95 -40.12
N LYS A 145 25.30 -15.00 -41.42
CA LYS A 145 25.14 -13.86 -42.34
C LYS A 145 23.72 -13.67 -42.88
N ALA A 146 22.90 -14.72 -42.91
CA ALA A 146 21.48 -14.65 -43.27
C ALA A 146 20.62 -14.22 -42.07
N ALA A 147 20.96 -14.64 -40.84
CA ALA A 147 20.37 -14.14 -39.60
C ALA A 147 20.67 -12.65 -39.33
N GLY A 148 21.62 -12.05 -40.05
CA GLY A 148 21.93 -10.61 -39.97
C GLY A 148 21.13 -9.72 -40.92
N ARG A 149 20.21 -10.26 -41.73
CA ARG A 149 19.35 -9.47 -42.61
C ARG A 149 17.96 -9.37 -42.02
N CYS A 150 17.74 -8.35 -41.19
CA CYS A 150 16.42 -7.99 -40.72
C CYS A 150 15.62 -7.43 -41.90
N ALA A 151 14.88 -8.33 -42.56
CA ALA A 151 14.14 -8.06 -43.78
C ALA A 151 13.03 -7.00 -43.58
N GLY A 152 12.48 -6.91 -42.37
CA GLY A 152 11.54 -5.88 -41.93
C GLY A 152 12.18 -4.59 -41.43
N GLY A 153 13.51 -4.55 -41.22
CA GLY A 153 14.22 -3.38 -40.69
C GLY A 153 14.46 -3.44 -39.18
N LYS A 154 14.74 -2.27 -38.58
CA LYS A 154 14.97 -2.14 -37.12
C LYS A 154 13.71 -1.62 -36.43
N GLU A 155 13.33 -2.26 -35.34
CA GLU A 155 12.18 -1.85 -34.53
C GLU A 155 12.63 -1.58 -33.09
N THR A 156 12.29 -0.42 -32.55
CA THR A 156 12.66 -0.05 -31.18
C THR A 156 11.56 -0.45 -30.21
N VAL A 157 11.93 -1.16 -29.15
CA VAL A 157 11.05 -1.48 -28.03
C VAL A 157 11.35 -0.54 -26.88
N ALA A 158 10.40 0.32 -26.55
CA ALA A 158 10.51 1.21 -25.41
C ALA A 158 10.25 0.44 -24.10
N VAL A 159 11.20 0.56 -23.17
CA VAL A 159 11.14 0.01 -21.83
C VAL A 159 11.33 1.15 -20.83
N ILE A 160 10.47 1.20 -19.83
CA ILE A 160 10.62 2.15 -18.72
C ILE A 160 10.92 1.37 -17.46
N ALA A 161 11.88 1.83 -16.67
CA ALA A 161 12.25 1.21 -15.41
C ALA A 161 12.30 2.27 -14.29
N ASP A 162 11.95 1.86 -13.07
CA ASP A 162 12.14 2.69 -11.89
C ASP A 162 13.61 3.10 -11.77
N PRO A 163 13.90 4.37 -11.41
CA PRO A 163 15.28 4.84 -11.29
C PRO A 163 16.19 3.97 -10.39
N SER A 164 15.64 3.25 -9.42
CA SER A 164 16.43 2.37 -8.53
C SER A 164 16.97 1.10 -9.20
N ILE A 165 16.37 0.65 -10.32
CA ILE A 165 16.77 -0.55 -11.06
C ILE A 165 17.21 -0.26 -12.50
N ALA A 166 16.91 0.94 -13.02
CA ALA A 166 17.10 1.31 -14.41
C ALA A 166 18.53 1.09 -14.93
N ASP A 167 19.56 1.39 -14.14
CA ASP A 167 20.96 1.18 -14.56
C ASP A 167 21.25 -0.31 -14.87
N SER A 168 20.72 -1.22 -14.05
CA SER A 168 20.89 -2.66 -14.26
C SER A 168 20.12 -3.14 -15.49
N VAL A 169 18.87 -2.67 -15.65
CA VAL A 169 18.03 -2.98 -16.81
C VAL A 169 18.64 -2.44 -18.10
N GLN A 170 19.26 -1.25 -18.07
CA GLN A 170 19.95 -0.67 -19.22
C GLN A 170 21.19 -1.49 -19.61
N GLN A 171 21.98 -1.96 -18.64
CA GLN A 171 23.10 -2.88 -18.93
C GLN A 171 22.61 -4.20 -19.53
N PHE A 172 21.45 -4.70 -19.09
CA PHE A 172 20.84 -5.90 -19.67
C PHE A 172 20.36 -5.64 -21.09
N ALA A 173 19.73 -4.49 -21.38
CA ALA A 173 19.33 -4.11 -22.72
C ALA A 173 20.53 -3.97 -23.66
N GLN A 174 21.64 -3.37 -23.22
CA GLN A 174 22.87 -3.28 -24.02
C GLN A 174 23.43 -4.68 -24.36
N SER A 175 23.49 -5.58 -23.37
CA SER A 175 23.95 -6.95 -23.59
C SER A 175 22.98 -7.74 -24.48
N TYR A 176 21.67 -7.55 -24.30
CA TYR A 176 20.64 -8.17 -25.12
C TYR A 176 20.74 -7.70 -26.57
N ASN A 177 20.75 -6.39 -26.82
CA ASN A 177 20.85 -5.81 -28.16
C ASN A 177 22.13 -6.22 -28.91
N SER A 178 23.23 -6.48 -28.19
CA SER A 178 24.47 -6.97 -28.80
C SER A 178 24.46 -8.46 -29.20
N SER A 179 23.54 -9.24 -28.63
CA SER A 179 23.52 -10.71 -28.77
C SER A 179 22.19 -11.25 -29.32
N ALA A 180 21.16 -10.42 -29.43
CA ALA A 180 19.85 -10.78 -29.92
C ALA A 180 19.90 -11.10 -31.42
N GLY A 181 19.32 -12.25 -31.79
CA GLY A 181 18.95 -12.54 -33.18
C GLY A 181 17.66 -11.80 -33.57
N PRO A 182 17.30 -11.80 -34.86
CA PRO A 182 16.05 -11.22 -35.33
C PRO A 182 14.84 -11.88 -34.66
N ILE A 183 13.81 -11.09 -34.38
CA ILE A 183 12.51 -11.55 -33.87
C ILE A 183 11.52 -11.36 -35.02
N GLY A 184 11.02 -12.48 -35.56
CA GLY A 184 10.30 -12.46 -36.84
C GLY A 184 11.22 -11.97 -37.96
N ASP A 185 10.77 -10.95 -38.70
CA ASP A 185 11.53 -10.31 -39.77
C ASP A 185 12.32 -9.07 -39.31
N HIS A 186 12.20 -8.66 -38.04
CA HIS A 186 12.75 -7.41 -37.52
C HIS A 186 13.97 -7.61 -36.59
N CYS A 187 14.90 -6.64 -36.66
CA CYS A 187 15.96 -6.46 -35.68
C CYS A 187 15.41 -5.60 -34.55
N VAL A 188 15.20 -6.19 -33.38
CA VAL A 188 14.65 -5.43 -32.26
C VAL A 188 15.75 -4.79 -31.43
N GLU A 189 15.57 -3.51 -31.11
CA GLU A 189 16.46 -2.75 -30.24
C GLU A 189 15.70 -2.28 -28.99
N VAL A 190 16.08 -2.81 -27.84
CA VAL A 190 15.50 -2.42 -26.55
C VAL A 190 16.09 -1.08 -26.10
N SER A 191 15.23 -0.09 -25.88
CA SER A 191 15.61 1.23 -25.36
C SER A 191 15.02 1.42 -23.97
N VAL A 192 15.89 1.60 -22.97
CA VAL A 192 15.49 1.75 -21.56
C VAL A 192 15.53 3.21 -21.15
N LYS A 193 14.48 3.69 -20.48
CA LYS A 193 14.42 5.02 -19.88
C LYS A 193 14.09 4.94 -18.38
N PRO A 194 14.84 5.65 -17.52
CA PRO A 194 14.48 5.77 -16.11
C PRO A 194 13.32 6.75 -15.95
N ALA A 195 12.25 6.32 -15.27
CA ALA A 195 11.17 7.22 -14.86
C ALA A 195 10.44 6.68 -13.63
N GLY A 196 10.06 7.58 -12.72
CA GLY A 196 9.24 7.23 -11.57
C GLY A 196 7.80 6.88 -11.98
N SER A 197 7.15 6.05 -11.18
CA SER A 197 5.82 5.50 -11.47
C SER A 197 4.76 6.58 -11.76
N ASP A 198 4.77 7.70 -11.04
CA ASP A 198 3.80 8.79 -11.27
C ASP A 198 3.93 9.43 -12.66
N ALA A 199 5.15 9.56 -13.21
CA ALA A 199 5.34 10.09 -14.55
C ALA A 199 4.78 9.14 -15.61
N VAL A 200 4.94 7.83 -15.40
CA VAL A 200 4.39 6.79 -16.28
C VAL A 200 2.87 6.76 -16.20
N LEU A 201 2.30 6.75 -14.99
CA LEU A 201 0.86 6.78 -14.76
C LEU A 201 0.22 8.01 -15.40
N ASN A 202 0.76 9.20 -15.16
CA ASN A 202 0.27 10.44 -15.76
C ASN A 202 0.38 10.42 -17.29
N GLY A 203 1.40 9.76 -17.84
CA GLY A 203 1.55 9.58 -19.29
C GLY A 203 0.48 8.67 -19.90
N PHE A 204 -0.02 7.67 -19.16
CA PHE A 204 -1.12 6.81 -19.59
C PHE A 204 -2.50 7.45 -19.43
N ILE A 205 -2.70 8.26 -18.38
CA ILE A 205 -3.96 8.97 -18.13
C ILE A 205 -4.11 10.17 -19.08
N GLY A 206 -2.99 10.86 -19.35
CA GLY A 206 -2.92 12.05 -20.18
C GLY A 206 -2.28 11.83 -21.54
N LYS A 207 -1.65 12.89 -22.06
CA LYS A 207 -0.84 12.79 -23.27
C LYS A 207 0.52 12.20 -22.91
N TRP A 208 0.93 11.15 -23.63
CA TRP A 208 2.23 10.53 -23.44
C TRP A 208 3.37 11.56 -23.61
N PRO A 209 4.25 11.74 -22.60
CA PRO A 209 5.31 12.75 -22.64
C PRO A 209 6.49 12.31 -23.52
N ALA A 210 7.00 13.22 -24.35
CA ALA A 210 8.08 12.91 -25.30
C ALA A 210 9.42 12.62 -24.58
N GLU A 211 9.62 13.20 -23.40
CA GLU A 211 10.78 12.99 -22.53
C GLU A 211 10.90 11.55 -22.00
N LEU A 212 9.79 10.82 -21.92
CA LEU A 212 9.77 9.40 -21.54
C LEU A 212 10.12 8.48 -22.71
N GLY A 213 10.33 9.03 -23.91
CA GLY A 213 10.57 8.27 -25.13
C GLY A 213 9.26 7.70 -25.70
N GLY A 214 9.35 6.58 -26.40
CA GLY A 214 8.18 5.88 -26.91
C GLY A 214 7.31 5.33 -25.77
N GLN A 215 6.00 5.24 -26.00
CA GLN A 215 5.11 4.60 -25.04
C GLN A 215 5.50 3.12 -24.88
N PRO A 216 5.72 2.62 -23.64
CA PRO A 216 6.45 1.40 -23.41
C PRO A 216 5.66 0.15 -23.75
N ALA A 217 6.39 -0.90 -24.18
CA ALA A 217 5.88 -2.27 -24.26
C ALA A 217 6.15 -3.07 -22.98
N LEU A 218 7.14 -2.64 -22.20
CA LEU A 218 7.50 -3.22 -20.91
C LEU A 218 7.77 -2.10 -19.90
N TRP A 219 7.20 -2.23 -18.73
CA TRP A 219 7.43 -1.34 -17.60
C TRP A 219 7.93 -2.14 -16.41
N VAL A 220 8.96 -1.63 -15.73
CA VAL A 220 9.51 -2.20 -14.49
C VAL A 220 9.34 -1.16 -13.37
N PRO A 221 8.15 -1.04 -12.75
CA PRO A 221 7.96 -0.16 -11.60
C PRO A 221 8.74 -0.62 -10.38
N GLY A 222 8.81 0.22 -9.34
CA GLY A 222 9.39 -0.17 -8.05
C GLY A 222 8.63 -1.32 -7.40
N SER A 223 7.31 -1.37 -7.57
CA SER A 223 6.46 -2.41 -6.99
C SER A 223 5.18 -2.66 -7.77
N SER A 224 4.54 -3.78 -7.45
CA SER A 224 3.19 -4.13 -7.89
C SER A 224 2.11 -3.13 -7.44
N VAL A 225 2.36 -2.24 -6.46
CA VAL A 225 1.45 -1.12 -6.14
C VAL A 225 1.23 -0.23 -7.36
N SER A 226 2.32 0.10 -8.07
CA SER A 226 2.25 0.98 -9.23
C SER A 226 1.54 0.31 -10.42
N ALA A 227 1.69 -1.01 -10.57
CA ALA A 227 0.91 -1.79 -11.53
C ALA A 227 -0.58 -1.78 -11.19
N ALA A 228 -0.95 -1.95 -9.91
CA ALA A 228 -2.33 -1.86 -9.45
C ALA A 228 -2.93 -0.47 -9.68
N ARG A 229 -2.16 0.60 -9.45
CA ARG A 229 -2.57 1.98 -9.78
C ARG A 229 -2.82 2.17 -11.28
N LEU A 230 -1.97 1.62 -12.15
CA LEU A 230 -2.16 1.70 -13.60
C LEU A 230 -3.42 0.95 -14.03
N ALA A 231 -3.66 -0.24 -13.47
CA ALA A 231 -4.86 -1.02 -13.72
C ALA A 231 -6.13 -0.28 -13.26
N GLY A 232 -6.09 0.40 -12.11
CA GLY A 232 -7.21 1.22 -11.63
C GLY A 232 -7.43 2.52 -12.42
N ALA A 233 -6.37 3.10 -12.97
CA ALA A 233 -6.42 4.37 -13.69
C ALA A 233 -6.80 4.22 -15.18
N THR A 234 -6.67 3.03 -15.76
CA THR A 234 -6.94 2.79 -17.18
C THR A 234 -8.14 1.87 -17.37
N ALA A 235 -9.14 2.29 -18.15
CA ALA A 235 -10.32 1.48 -18.44
C ALA A 235 -10.03 0.30 -19.40
N GLN A 236 -8.86 0.29 -20.06
CA GLN A 236 -8.43 -0.76 -20.96
C GLN A 236 -7.58 -1.78 -20.20
N LYS A 237 -7.68 -3.07 -20.59
CA LYS A 237 -6.77 -4.12 -20.11
C LYS A 237 -5.37 -3.92 -20.69
N THR A 238 -4.66 -2.94 -20.13
CA THR A 238 -3.36 -2.50 -20.62
C THR A 238 -2.25 -3.46 -20.22
N ILE A 239 -2.39 -4.15 -19.08
CA ILE A 239 -1.41 -5.11 -18.56
C ILE A 239 -1.78 -6.52 -19.03
N THR A 240 -0.85 -7.20 -19.70
CA THR A 240 -1.04 -8.59 -20.18
C THR A 240 -0.42 -9.64 -19.28
N ASP A 241 0.72 -9.32 -18.65
CA ASP A 241 1.44 -10.21 -17.73
C ASP A 241 2.25 -9.35 -16.76
N SER A 242 2.41 -9.81 -15.53
CA SER A 242 3.19 -9.13 -14.49
C SER A 242 3.86 -10.16 -13.61
N ARG A 243 5.19 -10.10 -13.51
CA ARG A 243 5.99 -11.06 -12.73
C ARG A 243 7.10 -10.35 -11.97
N SER A 244 7.16 -10.55 -10.67
CA SER A 244 8.21 -9.99 -9.80
C SER A 244 9.59 -10.47 -10.24
N LEU A 245 10.50 -9.55 -10.55
CA LEU A 245 11.85 -9.85 -11.01
C LEU A 245 12.79 -10.12 -9.84
N VAL A 246 12.77 -9.23 -8.85
CA VAL A 246 13.61 -9.24 -7.66
C VAL A 246 12.91 -8.53 -6.51
N THR A 247 13.35 -8.76 -5.27
CA THR A 247 12.71 -8.15 -4.11
C THR A 247 13.66 -7.25 -3.32
N SER A 248 13.11 -6.23 -2.68
CA SER A 248 13.80 -5.44 -1.67
C SER A 248 12.81 -5.03 -0.59
N PRO A 249 12.95 -5.51 0.66
CA PRO A 249 12.07 -5.11 1.75
C PRO A 249 12.19 -3.61 2.03
N VAL A 250 11.11 -2.98 2.46
CA VAL A 250 11.13 -1.59 2.93
C VAL A 250 11.62 -1.57 4.38
N VAL A 251 12.58 -0.69 4.63
CA VAL A 251 13.25 -0.48 5.91
C VAL A 251 13.30 1.00 6.23
N LEU A 252 13.64 1.33 7.47
CA LEU A 252 14.03 2.68 7.82
C LEU A 252 15.56 2.76 7.88
N ALA A 253 16.10 3.65 7.06
CA ALA A 253 17.47 4.11 7.18
C ALA A 253 17.54 5.09 8.35
N ALA A 254 18.36 4.80 9.35
CA ALA A 254 18.47 5.62 10.55
C ALA A 254 19.91 5.64 11.05
N ARG A 255 20.24 6.53 11.98
CA ARG A 255 21.51 6.41 12.70
C ARG A 255 21.52 5.16 13.59
N PRO A 256 22.66 4.50 13.80
CA PRO A 256 22.74 3.26 14.58
C PRO A 256 22.10 3.36 15.98
N GLU A 257 22.23 4.52 16.65
CA GLU A 257 21.66 4.79 17.97
C GLU A 257 20.12 4.74 17.94
N LEU A 258 19.50 5.38 16.95
CA LEU A 258 18.06 5.35 16.77
C LEU A 258 17.57 3.97 16.34
N ALA A 259 18.25 3.33 15.38
CA ALA A 259 17.89 1.99 14.92
C ALA A 259 17.86 0.97 16.07
N SER A 260 18.83 1.05 17.00
CA SER A 260 18.85 0.22 18.20
C SER A 260 17.70 0.53 19.16
N ALA A 261 17.35 1.81 19.34
CA ALA A 261 16.28 2.23 20.24
C ALA A 261 14.88 1.82 19.73
N LEU A 262 14.68 1.82 18.41
CA LEU A 262 13.42 1.42 17.78
C LEU A 262 13.18 -0.10 17.76
N GLY A 263 14.14 -0.93 18.20
CA GLY A 263 14.15 -2.38 17.97
C GLY A 263 12.82 -3.11 18.17
N ASN A 264 12.09 -2.83 19.25
CA ASN A 264 10.82 -3.51 19.56
C ASN A 264 9.57 -2.82 18.99
N GLN A 265 9.72 -1.74 18.24
CA GLN A 265 8.61 -1.02 17.62
C GLN A 265 8.13 -1.71 16.34
N ASN A 266 6.91 -1.38 15.93
CA ASN A 266 6.29 -1.88 14.70
C ASN A 266 5.80 -0.71 13.83
N TRP A 267 5.22 -1.01 12.66
CA TRP A 267 4.69 -0.01 11.75
C TRP A 267 3.59 0.88 12.38
N ALA A 268 2.77 0.34 13.29
CA ALA A 268 1.71 1.09 13.97
C ALA A 268 2.22 2.09 15.02
N ALA A 269 3.48 1.98 15.46
CA ALA A 269 4.08 2.91 16.41
C ALA A 269 4.56 4.21 15.74
N LEU A 270 4.88 4.17 14.44
CA LEU A 270 5.46 5.30 13.71
C LEU A 270 4.62 6.60 13.78
N PRO A 271 3.27 6.57 13.62
CA PRO A 271 2.45 7.77 13.74
C PRO A 271 2.64 8.47 15.09
N GLY A 272 2.57 7.72 16.19
CA GLY A 272 2.72 8.28 17.54
C GLY A 272 4.12 8.81 17.82
N LEU A 273 5.15 8.11 17.32
CA LEU A 273 6.54 8.57 17.42
C LEU A 273 6.78 9.83 16.58
N GLN A 274 6.07 9.99 15.46
CA GLN A 274 6.20 11.15 14.58
C GLN A 274 5.47 12.38 15.12
N THR A 275 4.23 12.24 15.61
CA THR A 275 3.38 13.38 15.98
C THR A 275 3.60 13.87 17.41
N ASN A 276 4.10 13.03 18.32
CA ASN A 276 4.40 13.43 19.68
C ASN A 276 5.75 14.18 19.73
N PRO A 277 5.79 15.45 20.19
CA PRO A 277 7.04 16.21 20.33
C PRO A 277 8.10 15.52 21.22
N ASN A 278 7.67 14.64 22.13
CA ASN A 278 8.52 13.84 23.01
C ASN A 278 8.47 12.33 22.68
N GLY A 279 8.08 11.96 21.46
CA GLY A 279 7.84 10.57 21.07
C GLY A 279 9.02 9.63 21.32
N LEU A 280 10.25 10.09 21.10
CA LEU A 280 11.46 9.29 21.27
C LEU A 280 11.89 9.12 22.74
N ALA A 281 11.32 9.89 23.68
CA ALA A 281 11.56 9.67 25.11
C ALA A 281 11.07 8.27 25.56
N GLY A 282 9.96 7.79 24.99
CA GLY A 282 9.41 6.46 25.28
C GLY A 282 10.26 5.29 24.78
N VAL A 283 11.25 5.54 23.92
CA VAL A 283 12.24 4.56 23.46
C VAL A 283 13.65 4.85 23.99
N ASN A 284 13.73 5.54 25.14
CA ASN A 284 14.98 5.89 25.83
C ASN A 284 15.89 6.88 25.07
N LEU A 285 15.32 7.73 24.21
CA LEU A 285 16.01 8.82 23.51
C LEU A 285 15.36 10.19 23.80
N PRO A 286 15.31 10.64 25.08
CA PRO A 286 14.58 11.84 25.47
C PRO A 286 15.11 13.14 24.86
N ALA A 287 16.39 13.19 24.49
CA ALA A 287 16.99 14.38 23.87
C ALA A 287 16.63 14.55 22.37
N TRP A 288 16.01 13.55 21.74
CA TRP A 288 15.75 13.57 20.30
C TRP A 288 14.38 14.17 19.94
N GLY A 289 13.46 14.28 20.90
CA GLY A 289 12.10 14.78 20.65
C GLY A 289 11.26 13.80 19.81
N SER A 290 10.67 14.26 18.71
CA SER A 290 9.88 13.43 17.77
C SER A 290 10.76 12.60 16.83
N LEU A 291 10.19 11.59 16.17
CA LEU A 291 10.92 10.72 15.23
C LEU A 291 11.54 11.46 14.03
N ARG A 292 10.92 12.54 13.52
CA ARG A 292 11.40 13.26 12.31
C ARG A 292 11.71 12.30 11.15
N LEU A 293 10.81 11.35 10.90
CA LEU A 293 10.85 10.42 9.76
C LEU A 293 10.58 11.17 8.46
N ALA A 294 11.47 11.04 7.49
CA ALA A 294 11.23 11.47 6.11
C ALA A 294 10.70 10.30 5.26
N VAL A 295 9.73 10.60 4.39
CA VAL A 295 9.05 9.65 3.50
C VAL A 295 9.23 10.10 2.04
N PRO A 296 10.45 9.93 1.47
CA PRO A 296 10.72 10.38 0.11
C PRO A 296 9.94 9.58 -0.92
N MET A 297 9.22 10.29 -1.79
CA MET A 297 8.41 9.69 -2.86
C MET A 297 9.20 9.51 -4.17
N ASN A 298 10.25 10.32 -4.38
CA ASN A 298 10.98 10.32 -5.65
C ASN A 298 12.28 9.49 -5.57
N GLY A 299 12.45 8.59 -6.56
CA GLY A 299 13.68 7.79 -6.72
C GLY A 299 13.90 6.76 -5.61
N ASN A 300 12.82 6.19 -5.06
CA ASN A 300 12.85 5.35 -3.87
C ASN A 300 12.13 4.00 -4.05
N GLY A 301 11.97 3.51 -5.28
CA GLY A 301 11.39 2.18 -5.56
C GLY A 301 10.05 1.91 -4.89
N ASP A 302 9.11 2.86 -4.95
CA ASP A 302 7.80 2.84 -4.29
C ASP A 302 7.81 2.62 -2.76
N ALA A 303 8.96 2.76 -2.08
CA ALA A 303 9.07 2.50 -0.64
C ALA A 303 8.10 3.32 0.22
N ALA A 304 7.80 4.56 -0.21
CA ALA A 304 6.82 5.39 0.45
C ALA A 304 5.41 4.76 0.40
N PHE A 305 4.93 4.37 -0.78
CA PHE A 305 3.61 3.74 -0.94
C PHE A 305 3.51 2.44 -0.15
N LEU A 306 4.53 1.60 -0.25
CA LEU A 306 4.61 0.32 0.47
C LEU A 306 4.66 0.49 1.99
N ALA A 307 5.39 1.49 2.49
CA ALA A 307 5.36 1.82 3.91
C ALA A 307 4.00 2.38 4.35
N GLY A 308 3.35 3.18 3.51
CA GLY A 308 2.00 3.67 3.74
C GLY A 308 1.01 2.52 3.94
N GLU A 309 1.07 1.50 3.10
CA GLU A 309 0.26 0.29 3.25
C GLU A 309 0.57 -0.46 4.56
N ALA A 310 1.84 -0.57 4.94
CA ALA A 310 2.23 -1.23 6.18
C ALA A 310 1.75 -0.48 7.43
N ILE A 311 1.85 0.85 7.42
CA ILE A 311 1.33 1.71 8.49
C ILE A 311 -0.19 1.59 8.54
N ALA A 312 -0.87 1.70 7.39
CA ALA A 312 -2.33 1.61 7.32
C ALA A 312 -2.84 0.24 7.82
N ALA A 313 -2.25 -0.85 7.34
CA ALA A 313 -2.63 -2.20 7.74
C ALA A 313 -2.34 -2.47 9.22
N ALA A 314 -1.21 -1.98 9.75
CA ALA A 314 -0.87 -2.17 11.16
C ALA A 314 -1.70 -1.30 12.11
N SER A 315 -2.20 -0.16 11.65
CA SER A 315 -3.02 0.77 12.45
C SER A 315 -4.53 0.55 12.31
N ALA A 316 -4.98 -0.24 11.33
CA ALA A 316 -6.39 -0.57 11.18
C ALA A 316 -6.88 -1.46 12.34
N PRO A 317 -8.15 -1.31 12.78
CA PRO A 317 -8.74 -2.22 13.76
C PRO A 317 -8.68 -3.68 13.30
N PRO A 318 -8.57 -4.66 14.22
CA PRO A 318 -8.55 -6.07 13.85
C PRO A 318 -9.76 -6.47 12.99
N GLY A 319 -9.51 -7.07 11.83
CA GLY A 319 -10.55 -7.51 10.89
C GLY A 319 -11.10 -6.41 9.98
N ALA A 320 -10.71 -5.14 10.17
CA ALA A 320 -11.10 -4.05 9.29
C ALA A 320 -10.17 -3.95 8.05
N PRO A 321 -10.66 -3.39 6.93
CA PRO A 321 -9.80 -3.07 5.79
C PRO A 321 -8.70 -2.07 6.18
N ALA A 322 -7.50 -2.24 5.64
CA ALA A 322 -6.36 -1.33 5.85
C ALA A 322 -6.67 0.13 5.48
N THR A 323 -7.67 0.42 4.65
CA THR A 323 -8.14 1.79 4.37
C THR A 323 -8.58 2.54 5.63
N GLN A 324 -9.04 1.83 6.67
CA GLN A 324 -9.36 2.41 7.98
C GLN A 324 -8.12 2.91 8.74
N GLY A 325 -6.91 2.48 8.37
CA GLY A 325 -5.65 2.96 8.94
C GLY A 325 -5.04 4.17 8.22
N THR A 326 -5.71 4.74 7.20
CA THR A 326 -5.19 5.88 6.43
C THR A 326 -4.96 7.15 7.27
N GLY A 327 -5.66 7.32 8.39
CA GLY A 327 -5.41 8.40 9.34
C GLY A 327 -4.00 8.35 9.96
N ALA A 328 -3.50 7.14 10.24
CA ALA A 328 -2.15 6.91 10.76
C ALA A 328 -1.08 7.24 9.72
N VAL A 329 -1.32 6.87 8.46
CA VAL A 329 -0.46 7.23 7.33
C VAL A 329 -0.35 8.75 7.21
N ARG A 330 -1.50 9.44 7.25
CA ARG A 330 -1.54 10.90 7.17
C ARG A 330 -0.81 11.55 8.35
N ALA A 331 -0.98 11.04 9.56
CA ALA A 331 -0.26 11.53 10.74
C ALA A 331 1.27 11.48 10.53
N VAL A 332 1.79 10.37 9.98
CA VAL A 332 3.21 10.27 9.60
C VAL A 332 3.58 11.33 8.55
N LEU A 333 2.78 11.44 7.48
CA LEU A 333 3.06 12.39 6.40
C LEU A 333 3.04 13.86 6.85
N THR A 334 2.11 14.24 7.73
CA THR A 334 1.98 15.61 8.27
C THR A 334 3.12 15.99 9.22
N GLY A 335 3.66 15.00 9.95
CA GLY A 335 4.75 15.23 10.89
C GLY A 335 6.13 15.23 10.22
N GLN A 336 6.24 14.99 8.91
CA GLN A 336 7.52 14.90 8.21
C GLN A 336 8.37 16.17 8.36
N PRO A 337 9.71 16.04 8.41
CA PRO A 337 10.59 17.18 8.37
C PRO A 337 10.49 17.89 7.02
N LYS A 338 10.58 19.23 7.04
CA LYS A 338 10.60 20.04 5.82
C LYS A 338 11.97 19.93 5.14
N LEU A 339 11.99 19.35 3.94
CA LEU A 339 13.18 19.18 3.12
C LEU A 339 13.12 20.07 1.87
N ALA A 340 14.26 20.25 1.20
CA ALA A 340 14.35 21.05 -0.01
C ALA A 340 13.53 20.45 -1.17
N ASP A 341 13.51 19.13 -1.27
CA ASP A 341 12.68 18.36 -2.18
C ASP A 341 12.28 17.01 -1.55
N ASN A 342 11.41 16.26 -2.24
CA ASN A 342 10.90 14.98 -1.78
C ASN A 342 11.70 13.77 -2.32
N SER A 343 13.00 13.95 -2.61
CA SER A 343 13.87 12.89 -3.12
C SER A 343 14.54 12.09 -2.01
N LEU A 344 14.82 10.82 -2.30
CA LEU A 344 15.62 9.97 -1.41
C LEU A 344 17.01 10.56 -1.14
N THR A 345 17.62 11.17 -2.17
CA THR A 345 18.96 11.76 -2.06
C THR A 345 18.99 12.89 -1.04
N GLU A 346 18.04 13.82 -1.09
CA GLU A 346 17.96 14.93 -0.12
C GLU A 346 17.70 14.42 1.30
N ALA A 347 16.76 13.50 1.48
CA ALA A 347 16.46 12.90 2.78
C ALA A 347 17.68 12.19 3.39
N MET A 348 18.39 11.37 2.61
CA MET A 348 19.60 10.66 3.07
C MET A 348 20.78 11.60 3.31
N ASN A 349 20.94 12.64 2.50
CA ASN A 349 21.98 13.66 2.74
C ASN A 349 21.71 14.41 4.04
N THR A 350 20.45 14.79 4.31
CA THR A 350 20.08 15.49 5.53
C THR A 350 20.19 14.60 6.77
N LEU A 351 19.84 13.31 6.69
CA LEU A 351 20.09 12.31 7.75
C LEU A 351 21.58 12.22 8.12
N LEU A 352 22.45 12.22 7.12
CA LEU A 352 23.88 11.98 7.24
C LEU A 352 24.72 13.26 7.46
N LYS A 353 24.08 14.43 7.61
CA LYS A 353 24.79 15.69 7.91
C LYS A 353 25.64 15.53 9.18
N PRO A 354 26.93 15.92 9.17
CA PRO A 354 27.76 15.90 10.38
C PRO A 354 27.17 16.80 11.47
N GLY A 355 27.28 16.37 12.73
CA GLY A 355 26.76 17.11 13.88
C GLY A 355 26.13 16.20 14.92
N ASP A 356 25.43 16.81 15.88
CA ASP A 356 24.63 16.12 16.88
C ASP A 356 23.45 15.39 16.20
N ALA A 357 23.39 14.07 16.40
CA ALA A 357 22.36 13.22 15.82
C ALA A 357 20.96 13.53 16.39
N ALA A 358 20.87 13.92 17.66
CA ALA A 358 19.59 14.23 18.32
C ALA A 358 18.98 15.57 17.83
N ALA A 359 19.83 16.49 17.42
CA ALA A 359 19.44 17.78 16.86
C ALA A 359 19.22 17.73 15.33
N ALA A 360 19.42 16.58 14.69
CA ALA A 360 19.36 16.48 13.23
C ALA A 360 17.92 16.74 12.71
N PRO A 361 17.76 17.43 11.57
CA PRO A 361 16.43 17.68 10.99
C PRO A 361 15.70 16.41 10.57
N VAL A 362 16.44 15.35 10.23
CA VAL A 362 15.94 14.03 9.85
C VAL A 362 16.62 13.01 10.74
N HIS A 363 15.86 12.18 11.45
CA HIS A 363 16.46 11.08 12.22
C HIS A 363 16.33 9.72 11.53
N ALA A 364 15.33 9.56 10.67
CA ALA A 364 15.12 8.34 9.89
C ALA A 364 14.51 8.65 8.52
N VAL A 365 14.74 7.76 7.56
CA VAL A 365 14.25 7.85 6.17
C VAL A 365 13.64 6.52 5.76
N ILE A 366 12.40 6.52 5.28
CA ILE A 366 11.80 5.32 4.66
C ILE A 366 12.49 5.04 3.33
N THR A 367 13.01 3.83 3.13
CA THR A 367 13.64 3.42 1.88
C THR A 367 13.62 1.90 1.69
N THR A 368 14.13 1.40 0.57
CA THR A 368 14.30 -0.03 0.35
C THR A 368 15.66 -0.51 0.87
N GLU A 369 15.78 -1.77 1.30
CA GLU A 369 17.06 -2.37 1.72
C GLU A 369 18.13 -2.26 0.63
N GLN A 370 17.75 -2.39 -0.64
CA GLN A 370 18.65 -2.26 -1.78
C GLN A 370 19.21 -0.83 -1.92
N GLN A 371 18.36 0.20 -1.77
CA GLN A 371 18.81 1.59 -1.80
C GLN A 371 19.71 1.93 -0.60
N LEU A 372 19.36 1.40 0.58
CA LEU A 372 20.19 1.52 1.78
C LEU A 372 21.55 0.85 1.60
N PHE A 373 21.58 -0.34 0.98
CA PHE A 373 22.80 -1.07 0.64
C PHE A 373 23.70 -0.25 -0.29
N GLN A 374 23.16 0.28 -1.39
CA GLN A 374 23.90 1.12 -2.33
C GLN A 374 24.47 2.37 -1.64
N ARG A 375 23.67 3.03 -0.81
CA ARG A 375 24.13 4.20 -0.06
C ARG A 375 25.25 3.83 0.90
N GLY A 376 25.13 2.72 1.63
CA GLY A 376 26.15 2.23 2.55
C GLY A 376 27.50 1.97 1.87
N GLN A 377 27.51 1.45 0.64
CA GLN A 377 28.74 1.24 -0.12
C GLN A 377 29.48 2.53 -0.50
N SER A 378 28.75 3.64 -0.64
CA SER A 378 29.34 4.95 -0.97
C SER A 378 29.99 5.66 0.21
N LEU A 379 29.76 5.19 1.45
CA LEU A 379 30.21 5.84 2.68
C LEU A 379 31.52 5.25 3.21
N GLN A 380 32.47 6.12 3.59
CA GLN A 380 33.75 5.70 4.17
C GLN A 380 33.60 5.07 5.56
N ASN A 381 32.69 5.58 6.40
CA ASN A 381 32.38 5.05 7.74
C ASN A 381 30.91 4.63 7.84
N ALA A 382 30.48 3.72 6.97
CA ALA A 382 29.07 3.34 6.85
C ALA A 382 28.50 2.78 8.17
N LYS A 383 29.19 1.81 8.80
CA LYS A 383 28.73 1.12 10.02
C LYS A 383 28.50 2.06 11.22
N GLY A 384 29.27 3.15 11.30
CA GLY A 384 29.16 4.13 12.38
C GLY A 384 28.18 5.28 12.11
N THR A 385 27.65 5.40 10.90
CA THR A 385 26.83 6.56 10.49
C THR A 385 25.43 6.19 10.01
N LEU A 386 25.27 4.97 9.51
CA LEU A 386 24.04 4.51 8.89
C LEU A 386 23.74 3.08 9.32
N GLY A 387 22.52 2.87 9.81
CA GLY A 387 21.96 1.59 10.15
C GLY A 387 20.64 1.34 9.44
N SER A 388 20.25 0.07 9.43
CA SER A 388 18.95 -0.39 8.96
C SER A 388 18.10 -0.79 10.14
N TRP A 389 16.84 -0.34 10.17
CA TRP A 389 15.83 -0.89 11.06
C TRP A 389 14.65 -1.40 10.23
N LEU A 390 14.29 -2.66 10.43
CA LEU A 390 13.10 -3.28 9.86
C LEU A 390 12.05 -3.37 10.98
N PRO A 391 10.93 -2.63 10.89
CA PRO A 391 9.87 -2.72 11.88
C PRO A 391 9.29 -4.13 11.97
N SER A 392 8.88 -4.54 13.17
CA SER A 392 8.26 -5.85 13.39
C SER A 392 6.90 -5.95 12.68
N GLY A 393 6.57 -7.15 12.18
CA GLY A 393 5.29 -7.46 11.51
C GLY A 393 5.47 -7.96 10.07
N PRO A 394 4.36 -8.10 9.31
CA PRO A 394 4.43 -8.40 7.89
C PRO A 394 5.25 -7.34 7.14
N VAL A 395 6.13 -7.80 6.24
CA VAL A 395 7.11 -6.91 5.60
C VAL A 395 6.57 -6.36 4.28
N PRO A 396 6.41 -5.04 4.13
CA PRO A 396 6.24 -4.44 2.81
C PRO A 396 7.47 -4.66 1.92
N VAL A 397 7.27 -5.14 0.70
CA VAL A 397 8.35 -5.52 -0.23
C VAL A 397 8.17 -4.84 -1.58
N ALA A 398 9.22 -4.18 -2.06
CA ALA A 398 9.33 -3.73 -3.45
C ALA A 398 9.76 -4.93 -4.30
N ASP A 399 8.93 -5.33 -5.27
CA ASP A 399 9.05 -6.59 -6.00
C ASP A 399 9.39 -6.43 -7.50
N TYR A 400 9.58 -5.19 -7.95
CA TYR A 400 10.10 -4.84 -9.28
C TYR A 400 9.53 -5.69 -10.42
N PRO A 401 8.20 -5.74 -10.61
CA PRO A 401 7.62 -6.63 -11.59
C PRO A 401 7.97 -6.22 -13.02
N THR A 402 8.23 -7.19 -13.89
CA THR A 402 8.23 -6.97 -15.33
C THR A 402 6.79 -6.93 -15.83
N VAL A 403 6.23 -5.74 -16.00
CA VAL A 403 4.85 -5.51 -16.44
C VAL A 403 4.81 -5.38 -17.96
N LEU A 404 4.32 -6.42 -18.63
CA LEU A 404 4.11 -6.42 -20.07
C LEU A 404 2.83 -5.68 -20.42
N LEU A 405 2.94 -4.74 -21.37
CA LEU A 405 1.87 -3.83 -21.74
C LEU A 405 1.36 -4.15 -23.15
N SER A 406 0.08 -3.86 -23.39
CA SER A 406 -0.58 -3.97 -24.69
C SER A 406 -1.44 -2.75 -24.95
N GLY A 407 -1.55 -2.38 -26.23
CA GLY A 407 -2.40 -1.30 -26.68
C GLY A 407 -2.15 -0.92 -28.14
N PRO A 408 -2.96 -0.01 -28.70
CA PRO A 408 -2.92 0.33 -30.13
C PRO A 408 -1.62 1.00 -30.58
N TRP A 409 -0.74 1.41 -29.66
CA TRP A 409 0.57 1.96 -29.97
C TRP A 409 1.66 0.90 -30.18
N LEU A 410 1.37 -0.38 -29.90
CA LEU A 410 2.33 -1.48 -30.00
C LEU A 410 2.02 -2.40 -31.16
N THR A 411 3.07 -2.79 -31.88
CA THR A 411 3.02 -3.89 -32.86
C THR A 411 3.13 -5.24 -32.14
N GLN A 412 2.73 -6.31 -32.83
CA GLN A 412 2.88 -7.68 -32.31
C GLN A 412 4.35 -8.03 -32.07
N ASP A 413 5.26 -7.56 -32.94
CA ASP A 413 6.70 -7.80 -32.84
C ASP A 413 7.29 -7.07 -31.63
N GLN A 414 6.84 -5.84 -31.33
CA GLN A 414 7.23 -5.12 -30.11
C GLN A 414 6.78 -5.84 -28.84
N THR A 415 5.55 -6.35 -28.79
CA THR A 415 5.06 -7.12 -27.63
C THR A 415 5.82 -8.43 -27.46
N ALA A 416 6.08 -9.16 -28.55
CA ALA A 416 6.87 -10.39 -28.52
C ALA A 416 8.30 -10.16 -28.02
N ALA A 417 8.94 -9.10 -28.52
CA ALA A 417 10.29 -8.74 -28.11
C ALA A 417 10.38 -8.23 -26.68
N ALA A 418 9.39 -7.46 -26.21
CA ALA A 418 9.28 -7.09 -24.80
C ALA A 418 9.19 -8.34 -23.90
N SER A 419 8.42 -9.36 -24.30
CA SER A 419 8.32 -10.64 -23.59
C SER A 419 9.63 -11.43 -23.58
N GLU A 420 10.35 -11.49 -24.71
CA GLU A 420 11.68 -12.10 -24.77
C GLU A 420 12.69 -11.37 -23.87
N PHE A 421 12.67 -10.03 -23.86
CA PHE A 421 13.53 -9.25 -22.98
C PHE A 421 13.18 -9.43 -21.50
N ALA A 422 11.89 -9.50 -21.14
CA ALA A 422 11.44 -9.83 -19.79
C ALA A 422 11.96 -11.22 -19.35
N ARG A 423 11.87 -12.23 -20.22
CA ARG A 423 12.46 -13.56 -19.97
C ARG A 423 13.98 -13.53 -19.86
N TYR A 424 14.65 -12.71 -20.66
CA TYR A 424 16.09 -12.52 -20.60
C TYR A 424 16.54 -11.97 -19.23
N MET A 425 15.80 -11.02 -18.66
CA MET A 425 16.11 -10.47 -17.33
C MET A 425 15.97 -11.51 -16.20
N HIS A 426 15.13 -12.52 -16.38
CA HIS A 426 14.93 -13.61 -15.41
C HIS A 426 15.98 -14.73 -15.50
N LYS A 427 16.95 -14.63 -16.42
CA LYS A 427 18.03 -15.62 -16.51
C LYS A 427 18.96 -15.54 -15.28
N PRO A 428 19.53 -16.68 -14.82
CA PRO A 428 20.36 -16.71 -13.62
C PRO A 428 21.54 -15.73 -13.61
N GLU A 429 22.14 -15.45 -14.76
CA GLU A 429 23.27 -14.53 -14.87
C GLU A 429 22.86 -13.07 -14.57
N GLN A 430 21.68 -12.67 -15.01
CA GLN A 430 21.08 -11.34 -14.84
C GLN A 430 20.60 -11.17 -13.40
N LEU A 431 19.93 -12.20 -12.87
CA LEU A 431 19.53 -12.26 -11.47
C LEU A 431 20.75 -12.18 -10.53
N THR A 432 21.86 -12.84 -10.86
CA THR A 432 23.11 -12.72 -10.09
C THR A 432 23.69 -11.30 -10.12
N LYS A 433 23.55 -10.58 -11.24
CA LYS A 433 23.95 -9.17 -11.33
C LYS A 433 23.07 -8.27 -10.46
N LEU A 434 21.75 -8.50 -10.45
CA LEU A 434 20.83 -7.79 -9.55
C LEU A 434 21.12 -8.09 -8.08
N ALA A 435 21.41 -9.35 -7.74
CA ALA A 435 21.82 -9.71 -6.38
C ALA A 435 23.06 -8.94 -5.92
N LYS A 436 24.07 -8.81 -6.79
CA LYS A 436 25.27 -7.98 -6.52
C LYS A 436 24.94 -6.50 -6.34
N ALA A 437 23.88 -6.01 -6.96
CA ALA A 437 23.39 -4.64 -6.80
C ALA A 437 22.56 -4.43 -5.51
N GLY A 438 22.40 -5.47 -4.67
CA GLY A 438 21.73 -5.40 -3.37
C GLY A 438 20.28 -5.85 -3.38
N PHE A 439 19.77 -6.33 -4.51
CA PHE A 439 18.42 -6.91 -4.57
C PHE A 439 18.43 -8.33 -4.00
N ARG A 440 17.31 -8.76 -3.42
CA ARG A 440 17.11 -10.16 -3.02
C ARG A 440 16.58 -10.97 -4.19
N VAL A 441 17.24 -12.09 -4.43
CA VAL A 441 16.87 -13.06 -5.45
C VAL A 441 16.76 -14.43 -4.80
N ASN A 442 15.66 -15.13 -5.06
CA ASN A 442 15.45 -16.48 -4.54
C ASN A 442 16.58 -17.41 -4.99
N GLY A 443 17.20 -18.10 -4.02
CA GLY A 443 18.30 -19.04 -4.27
C GLY A 443 19.67 -18.40 -4.52
N VAL A 444 19.81 -17.07 -4.42
CA VAL A 444 21.10 -16.38 -4.54
C VAL A 444 21.48 -15.75 -3.20
N THR A 445 22.70 -16.00 -2.75
CA THR A 445 23.23 -15.42 -1.52
C THR A 445 23.36 -13.89 -1.65
N PRO A 446 22.81 -13.10 -0.72
CA PRO A 446 22.97 -11.65 -0.72
C PRO A 446 24.44 -11.22 -0.58
N PRO A 447 24.80 -10.03 -1.10
CA PRO A 447 26.14 -9.48 -0.96
C PRO A 447 26.46 -9.10 0.50
N SER A 448 27.75 -9.01 0.82
CA SER A 448 28.18 -8.45 2.11
C SER A 448 27.92 -6.94 2.15
N SER A 449 27.48 -6.43 3.30
CA SER A 449 27.15 -5.02 3.48
C SER A 449 27.56 -4.51 4.85
N PRO A 450 28.05 -3.26 4.96
CA PRO A 450 28.37 -2.65 6.24
C PRO A 450 27.15 -2.10 7.00
N VAL A 451 25.99 -1.97 6.35
CA VAL A 451 24.79 -1.28 6.90
C VAL A 451 23.53 -2.16 6.99
N THR A 452 23.48 -3.27 6.25
CA THR A 452 22.40 -4.27 6.33
C THR A 452 23.00 -5.67 6.44
N THR A 453 22.33 -6.57 7.14
CA THR A 453 22.73 -7.98 7.28
C THR A 453 21.95 -8.91 6.37
N PHE A 454 21.04 -8.38 5.55
CA PHE A 454 20.08 -9.14 4.75
C PHE A 454 19.37 -10.24 5.56
N PRO A 455 18.68 -9.88 6.66
CA PRO A 455 18.06 -10.87 7.55
C PRO A 455 17.01 -11.71 6.81
N ALA A 456 16.72 -12.90 7.32
CA ALA A 456 15.55 -13.65 6.88
C ALA A 456 14.28 -12.81 7.12
N LEU A 457 13.41 -12.74 6.11
CA LEU A 457 12.21 -11.91 6.18
C LEU A 457 11.03 -12.72 6.74
N PRO A 458 10.19 -12.11 7.60
CA PRO A 458 8.83 -12.58 7.86
C PRO A 458 8.00 -12.66 6.58
N ALA A 459 6.75 -13.10 6.72
CA ALA A 459 5.78 -13.07 5.62
C ALA A 459 5.67 -11.66 5.02
N ALA A 460 5.58 -11.59 3.69
CA ALA A 460 5.33 -10.34 2.99
C ALA A 460 3.96 -9.79 3.37
N LEU A 461 3.85 -8.47 3.48
CA LEU A 461 2.60 -7.78 3.70
C LEU A 461 1.67 -8.01 2.49
N SER A 462 0.44 -8.45 2.77
CA SER A 462 -0.63 -8.55 1.78
C SER A 462 -1.77 -7.64 2.20
N VAL A 463 -2.25 -6.80 1.28
CA VAL A 463 -3.28 -5.79 1.55
C VAL A 463 -4.34 -5.83 0.47
N GLY A 464 -5.51 -6.39 0.79
CA GLY A 464 -6.69 -6.34 -0.09
C GLY A 464 -6.42 -6.80 -1.53
N ASP A 465 -7.24 -6.30 -2.45
CA ASP A 465 -7.08 -6.44 -3.89
C ASP A 465 -6.40 -5.20 -4.51
N ASP A 466 -6.17 -5.23 -5.83
CA ASP A 466 -5.51 -4.15 -6.56
C ASP A 466 -6.26 -2.81 -6.44
N ALA A 467 -7.59 -2.82 -6.35
CA ALA A 467 -8.40 -1.62 -6.18
C ALA A 467 -8.16 -0.97 -4.80
N MET A 468 -8.08 -1.79 -3.76
CA MET A 468 -7.76 -1.32 -2.41
C MET A 468 -6.32 -0.80 -2.31
N ARG A 469 -5.36 -1.49 -2.94
CA ARG A 469 -3.96 -1.06 -3.04
C ARG A 469 -3.84 0.29 -3.76
N ALA A 470 -4.54 0.45 -4.88
CA ALA A 470 -4.60 1.71 -5.62
C ALA A 470 -5.21 2.84 -4.79
N THR A 471 -6.28 2.56 -4.03
CA THR A 471 -6.92 3.53 -3.13
C THR A 471 -5.98 4.01 -2.03
N LEU A 472 -5.25 3.10 -1.39
CA LEU A 472 -4.25 3.44 -0.36
C LEU A 472 -3.08 4.24 -0.94
N ALA A 473 -2.62 3.86 -2.13
CA ALA A 473 -1.56 4.57 -2.80
C ALA A 473 -1.98 5.98 -3.23
N GLU A 474 -3.23 6.17 -3.65
CA GLU A 474 -3.75 7.50 -3.95
C GLU A 474 -3.82 8.38 -2.70
N ALA A 475 -4.25 7.82 -1.56
CA ALA A 475 -4.22 8.53 -0.28
C ALA A 475 -2.80 8.97 0.16
N MET A 476 -1.76 8.26 -0.31
CA MET A 476 -0.35 8.64 -0.15
C MET A 476 0.12 9.68 -1.16
N ALA A 477 -0.27 9.56 -2.43
CA ALA A 477 0.16 10.45 -3.51
C ALA A 477 -0.47 11.84 -3.41
N THR A 478 -1.75 11.88 -3.03
CA THR A 478 -2.50 13.11 -2.77
C THR A 478 -3.03 13.07 -1.34
N PRO A 479 -2.19 13.37 -0.33
CA PRO A 479 -2.66 13.48 1.04
C PRO A 479 -3.56 14.72 1.11
N SER A 480 -4.85 14.56 0.83
CA SER A 480 -5.83 15.61 1.08
C SER A 480 -5.72 15.97 2.56
N SER A 481 -5.64 17.25 2.91
CA SER A 481 -6.02 17.69 4.25
C SER A 481 -7.49 17.32 4.42
N GLY A 482 -7.77 16.12 4.92
CA GLY A 482 -9.14 15.68 5.08
C GLY A 482 -9.83 16.63 6.04
N LEU A 483 -10.87 17.29 5.56
CA LEU A 483 -11.79 18.05 6.38
C LEU A 483 -12.56 17.07 7.27
N ALA A 484 -12.49 17.25 8.59
CA ALA A 484 -13.42 16.66 9.54
C ALA A 484 -14.26 17.78 10.14
N ALA A 485 -15.40 18.07 9.53
CA ALA A 485 -16.26 19.17 9.92
C ALA A 485 -17.62 18.67 10.41
N THR A 486 -18.10 19.25 11.51
CA THR A 486 -19.53 19.15 11.86
C THR A 486 -20.18 20.50 11.67
N ILE A 487 -21.24 20.53 10.86
CA ILE A 487 -22.02 21.73 10.60
C ILE A 487 -23.10 21.82 11.67
N MET A 488 -23.12 22.93 12.41
CA MET A 488 -24.15 23.29 13.37
C MET A 488 -25.00 24.40 12.77
N LEU A 489 -26.23 24.07 12.36
CA LEU A 489 -27.12 24.95 11.62
C LEU A 489 -28.31 25.42 12.47
N ASP A 490 -28.44 26.74 12.58
CA ASP A 490 -29.56 27.41 13.23
C ASP A 490 -30.81 27.45 12.34
N GLN A 491 -31.96 26.98 12.85
CA GLN A 491 -33.25 27.04 12.14
C GLN A 491 -33.99 28.36 12.35
N SER A 492 -33.59 29.17 13.32
CA SER A 492 -34.27 30.41 13.73
C SER A 492 -33.95 31.61 12.82
N MET A 493 -33.89 31.40 11.51
CA MET A 493 -33.58 32.43 10.50
C MET A 493 -34.74 32.76 9.54
N PRO A 494 -35.90 33.26 10.01
CA PRO A 494 -37.08 33.47 9.16
C PRO A 494 -36.97 34.71 8.25
N GLY A 495 -35.97 35.56 8.48
CA GLY A 495 -35.75 36.78 7.70
C GLY A 495 -35.69 36.51 6.20
N GLN A 496 -36.38 37.33 5.41
CA GLN A 496 -36.45 37.19 3.95
C GLN A 496 -35.33 37.98 3.27
N GLU A 497 -34.55 37.30 2.43
CA GLU A 497 -33.36 37.83 1.76
C GLU A 497 -33.28 37.27 0.34
N GLY A 498 -33.23 38.14 -0.68
CA GLY A 498 -33.16 37.71 -2.07
C GLY A 498 -34.38 36.91 -2.56
N GLY A 499 -35.55 37.10 -1.93
CA GLY A 499 -36.80 36.42 -2.31
C GLY A 499 -36.99 35.02 -1.68
N LYS A 500 -36.12 34.61 -0.74
CA LYS A 500 -36.22 33.38 0.04
C LYS A 500 -35.96 33.68 1.53
N THR A 501 -36.23 32.74 2.43
CA THR A 501 -35.75 32.85 3.81
C THR A 501 -34.22 32.77 3.83
N ARG A 502 -33.59 33.41 4.82
CA ARG A 502 -32.15 33.34 5.07
C ARG A 502 -31.69 31.89 5.21
N LEU A 503 -32.43 31.07 5.96
CA LEU A 503 -32.17 29.64 6.08
C LEU A 503 -32.18 28.93 4.71
N ALA A 504 -33.13 29.24 3.83
CA ALA A 504 -33.19 28.61 2.51
C ALA A 504 -31.98 28.97 1.62
N ASN A 505 -31.43 30.18 1.75
CA ASN A 505 -30.20 30.56 1.06
C ASN A 505 -28.99 29.79 1.62
N VAL A 506 -28.91 29.64 2.95
CA VAL A 506 -27.87 28.85 3.63
C VAL A 506 -27.93 27.38 3.23
N ILE A 507 -29.12 26.77 3.21
CA ILE A 507 -29.33 25.38 2.78
C ILE A 507 -28.82 25.19 1.36
N ALA A 508 -29.19 26.05 0.42
CA ALA A 508 -28.75 25.95 -0.97
C ALA A 508 -27.22 26.02 -1.08
N ALA A 509 -26.57 26.97 -0.41
CA ALA A 509 -25.13 27.12 -0.43
C ALA A 509 -24.39 25.95 0.23
N LEU A 510 -24.93 25.40 1.32
CA LEU A 510 -24.39 24.20 1.97
C LEU A 510 -24.52 22.96 1.08
N GLN A 511 -25.65 22.77 0.39
CA GLN A 511 -25.84 21.65 -0.53
C GLN A 511 -24.83 21.70 -1.68
N ASP A 512 -24.62 22.86 -2.29
CA ASP A 512 -23.62 23.05 -3.34
C ASP A 512 -22.22 22.75 -2.82
N LYS A 513 -21.89 23.24 -1.62
CA LYS A 513 -20.59 23.00 -1.00
C LYS A 513 -20.37 21.52 -0.68
N ILE A 514 -21.35 20.83 -0.08
CA ILE A 514 -21.27 19.40 0.26
C ILE A 514 -21.08 18.55 -1.00
N ARG A 515 -21.77 18.89 -2.10
CA ARG A 515 -21.61 18.20 -3.39
C ARG A 515 -20.22 18.41 -4.02
N ALA A 516 -19.56 19.52 -3.72
CA ALA A 516 -18.21 19.83 -4.20
C ALA A 516 -17.09 19.22 -3.34
N LEU A 517 -17.40 18.71 -2.13
CA LEU A 517 -16.40 18.12 -1.24
C LEU A 517 -15.99 16.72 -1.73
N PRO A 518 -14.71 16.32 -1.53
CA PRO A 518 -14.25 14.96 -1.80
C PRO A 518 -15.05 13.90 -1.03
N PRO A 519 -15.27 12.69 -1.58
CA PRO A 519 -15.96 11.60 -0.88
C PRO A 519 -15.30 11.17 0.44
N THR A 520 -14.03 11.49 0.61
CA THR A 520 -13.22 11.17 1.81
C THR A 520 -13.33 12.21 2.92
N SER A 521 -13.96 13.37 2.69
CA SER A 521 -14.22 14.36 3.73
C SER A 521 -15.19 13.82 4.75
N VAL A 522 -14.91 14.04 6.04
CA VAL A 522 -15.79 13.67 7.14
C VAL A 522 -16.71 14.85 7.43
N VAL A 523 -18.02 14.65 7.23
CA VAL A 523 -19.02 15.70 7.45
C VAL A 523 -20.19 15.17 8.26
N GLY A 524 -20.59 15.92 9.29
CA GLY A 524 -21.82 15.72 10.06
C GLY A 524 -22.72 16.94 10.03
N LEU A 525 -24.00 16.75 10.36
CA LEU A 525 -24.98 17.83 10.46
C LEU A 525 -25.73 17.74 11.79
N TRP A 526 -25.68 18.85 12.51
CA TRP A 526 -26.50 19.15 13.66
C TRP A 526 -27.35 20.38 13.36
N THR A 527 -28.57 20.39 13.89
CA THR A 527 -29.45 21.55 13.83
C THR A 527 -29.95 21.92 15.20
N PHE A 528 -30.32 23.17 15.39
CA PHE A 528 -31.03 23.60 16.59
C PHE A 528 -32.16 24.56 16.21
N ASP A 529 -33.26 24.48 16.97
CA ASP A 529 -34.50 25.23 16.71
C ASP A 529 -34.84 26.25 17.81
N GLY A 530 -33.94 26.38 18.78
CA GLY A 530 -34.10 27.20 19.97
C GLY A 530 -34.64 26.48 21.20
N HIS A 531 -35.15 25.26 21.06
CA HIS A 531 -35.54 24.43 22.20
C HIS A 531 -34.49 23.36 22.49
N GLU A 532 -33.98 22.71 21.45
CA GLU A 532 -32.95 21.67 21.56
C GLU A 532 -32.02 21.65 20.35
N GLY A 533 -30.83 21.07 20.56
CA GLY A 533 -29.91 20.72 19.49
C GLY A 533 -30.05 19.23 19.17
N ARG A 534 -30.14 18.89 17.88
CA ARG A 534 -30.34 17.52 17.40
C ARG A 534 -29.34 17.14 16.31
N SER A 535 -28.85 15.89 16.38
CA SER A 535 -28.03 15.30 15.32
C SER A 535 -28.95 14.83 14.20
N GLU A 536 -28.85 15.47 13.03
CA GLU A 536 -29.62 15.11 11.84
C GLU A 536 -28.89 14.02 11.04
N VAL A 537 -27.56 14.15 10.93
CA VAL A 537 -26.70 13.16 10.28
C VAL A 537 -25.39 13.04 11.08
N PRO A 538 -25.06 11.85 11.60
CA PRO A 538 -23.79 11.63 12.29
C PRO A 538 -22.58 11.95 11.41
N GLY A 539 -21.48 12.38 12.03
CA GLY A 539 -20.21 12.61 11.32
C GLY A 539 -19.65 11.32 10.71
N GLY A 540 -19.18 11.39 9.47
CA GLY A 540 -18.47 10.31 8.81
C GLY A 540 -18.07 10.68 7.38
N PRO A 541 -17.32 9.82 6.66
CA PRO A 541 -16.95 10.08 5.28
C PRO A 541 -18.18 10.27 4.38
N LEU A 542 -18.11 11.22 3.45
CA LEU A 542 -19.23 11.57 2.56
C LEU A 542 -19.63 10.44 1.59
N GLY A 543 -18.66 9.61 1.19
CA GLY A 543 -18.89 8.45 0.32
C GLY A 543 -19.47 7.24 1.04
N ASP A 544 -19.35 7.17 2.36
CA ASP A 544 -19.82 6.03 3.15
C ASP A 544 -21.33 6.09 3.37
N PRO A 545 -22.02 4.95 3.52
CA PRO A 545 -23.42 4.94 3.93
C PRO A 545 -23.55 5.47 5.36
N VAL A 546 -24.71 6.09 5.68
CA VAL A 546 -24.99 6.56 7.05
C VAL A 546 -25.06 5.40 8.03
N ASN A 547 -25.62 4.26 7.59
CA ASN A 547 -25.76 3.04 8.35
C ASN A 547 -24.81 1.94 7.82
N PRO A 548 -24.09 1.21 8.70
CA PRO A 548 -23.13 0.17 8.30
C PRO A 548 -23.75 -1.02 7.54
N THR A 549 -25.06 -1.21 7.64
CA THR A 549 -25.81 -2.34 7.06
C THR A 549 -26.34 -2.06 5.65
N GLY A 550 -25.98 -0.91 5.05
CA GLY A 550 -26.44 -0.45 3.74
C GLY A 550 -27.30 0.81 3.82
N GLY A 551 -27.35 1.58 2.73
CA GLY A 551 -28.11 2.83 2.65
C GLY A 551 -27.57 3.80 1.60
N GLN A 552 -28.20 4.99 1.49
CA GLN A 552 -27.71 6.07 0.64
C GLN A 552 -26.37 6.64 1.18
N PRO A 553 -25.48 7.14 0.30
CA PRO A 553 -24.25 7.82 0.71
C PRO A 553 -24.55 8.97 1.68
N ARG A 554 -23.65 9.22 2.63
CA ARG A 554 -23.81 10.29 3.62
C ARG A 554 -23.99 11.66 2.99
N SER A 555 -23.32 11.92 1.87
CA SER A 555 -23.56 13.11 1.03
C SER A 555 -25.03 13.28 0.62
N ALA A 556 -25.68 12.20 0.14
CA ALA A 556 -27.10 12.22 -0.20
C ALA A 556 -28.00 12.38 1.03
N ALA A 557 -27.65 11.73 2.14
CA ALA A 557 -28.38 11.87 3.40
C ALA A 557 -28.30 13.30 3.97
N LEU A 558 -27.13 13.95 3.90
CA LEU A 558 -26.94 15.34 4.31
C LEU A 558 -27.77 16.29 3.45
N VAL A 559 -27.75 16.13 2.12
CA VAL A 559 -28.56 16.93 1.21
C VAL A 559 -30.05 16.76 1.53
N GLY A 560 -30.52 15.52 1.72
CA GLY A 560 -31.91 15.23 2.06
C GLY A 560 -32.32 15.67 3.47
N ALA A 561 -31.39 15.70 4.43
CA ALA A 561 -31.62 16.26 5.76
C ALA A 561 -31.74 17.78 5.69
N LEU A 562 -30.89 18.46 4.90
CA LEU A 562 -30.95 19.90 4.65
C LEU A 562 -32.26 20.31 3.95
N ASP A 563 -32.74 19.52 2.97
CA ASP A 563 -34.01 19.78 2.27
C ASP A 563 -35.24 19.77 3.20
N LYS A 564 -35.17 19.05 4.32
CA LYS A 564 -36.25 18.98 5.31
C LYS A 564 -36.23 20.14 6.30
N GLN A 565 -35.18 20.95 6.30
CA GLN A 565 -35.05 22.05 7.24
C GLN A 565 -35.92 23.22 6.78
N TYR A 566 -36.70 23.74 7.72
CA TYR A 566 -37.54 24.91 7.52
C TYR A 566 -37.32 25.88 8.68
N SER A 567 -37.56 27.16 8.41
CA SER A 567 -37.32 28.16 9.44
C SER A 567 -38.42 28.14 10.49
N SER A 568 -38.04 28.18 11.76
CA SER A 568 -38.95 28.25 12.90
C SER A 568 -38.84 29.62 13.57
N ALA A 569 -39.88 29.98 14.34
CA ALA A 569 -39.93 31.22 15.12
C ALA A 569 -39.34 31.07 16.55
N GLY A 570 -38.66 29.95 16.84
CA GLY A 570 -38.07 29.66 18.15
C GLY A 570 -36.73 30.36 18.35
N GLY A 571 -36.31 30.54 19.60
CA GLY A 571 -35.02 31.15 19.96
C GLY A 571 -34.19 30.24 20.89
N ALA A 572 -32.90 30.10 20.54
CA ALA A 572 -31.70 29.76 21.33
C ALA A 572 -31.54 28.51 22.23
N VAL A 573 -30.59 27.67 21.81
CA VAL A 573 -29.77 26.76 22.64
C VAL A 573 -28.37 26.57 22.03
N SER A 574 -27.83 27.60 21.39
CA SER A 574 -26.63 27.51 20.56
C SER A 574 -25.38 27.16 21.37
N PHE A 575 -25.16 27.79 22.53
CA PHE A 575 -23.97 27.51 23.33
C PHE A 575 -24.03 26.12 23.95
N THR A 576 -25.22 25.71 24.39
CA THR A 576 -25.47 24.35 24.89
C THR A 576 -25.22 23.31 23.80
N THR A 577 -25.69 23.56 22.58
CA THR A 577 -25.50 22.67 21.42
C THR A 577 -24.03 22.58 21.01
N LEU A 578 -23.33 23.71 20.94
CA LEU A 578 -21.90 23.72 20.63
C LEU A 578 -21.10 22.92 21.67
N ARG A 579 -21.41 23.03 22.96
CA ARG A 579 -20.78 22.22 24.00
C ARG A 579 -20.94 20.72 23.74
N MET A 580 -22.14 20.27 23.37
CA MET A 580 -22.40 18.85 23.06
C MET A 580 -21.60 18.38 21.85
N ILE A 581 -21.63 19.14 20.76
CA ILE A 581 -20.89 18.82 19.53
C ILE A 581 -19.38 18.78 19.81
N TYR A 582 -18.86 19.75 20.55
CA TYR A 582 -17.43 19.79 20.90
C TYR A 582 -16.99 18.55 21.69
N GLN A 583 -17.80 18.11 22.67
CA GLN A 583 -17.53 16.89 23.43
C GLN A 583 -17.58 15.63 22.55
N GLU A 584 -18.54 15.56 21.62
CA GLU A 584 -18.63 14.46 20.64
C GLU A 584 -17.40 14.41 19.73
N LEU A 585 -16.94 15.56 19.20
CA LEU A 585 -15.75 15.62 18.35
C LEU A 585 -14.47 15.30 19.13
N GLN A 586 -14.38 15.65 20.40
CA GLN A 586 -13.24 15.24 21.23
C GLN A 586 -13.15 13.73 21.41
N ALA A 587 -14.30 13.09 21.61
CA ALA A 587 -14.41 11.64 21.72
C ALA A 587 -14.09 10.96 20.38
N ASN A 588 -14.55 11.55 19.27
CA ASN A 588 -14.41 11.03 17.91
C ASN A 588 -13.37 11.79 17.07
N TYR A 589 -12.28 12.24 17.70
CA TYR A 589 -11.29 13.09 17.04
C TYR A 589 -10.59 12.36 15.88
N HIS A 590 -10.62 12.96 14.69
CA HIS A 590 -10.00 12.39 13.50
C HIS A 590 -8.53 12.84 13.40
N ALA A 591 -7.61 12.00 13.87
CA ALA A 591 -6.18 12.30 13.80
C ALA A 591 -5.70 12.53 12.35
N GLY A 592 -4.88 13.56 12.15
CA GLY A 592 -4.37 13.95 10.83
C GLY A 592 -5.38 14.70 9.95
N GLN A 593 -6.59 14.98 10.44
CA GLN A 593 -7.59 15.81 9.77
C GLN A 593 -7.73 17.17 10.46
N THR A 594 -8.16 18.19 9.71
CA THR A 594 -8.54 19.48 10.31
C THR A 594 -9.92 19.28 10.94
N ASN A 595 -9.93 19.07 12.26
CA ASN A 595 -11.17 18.90 13.01
C ASN A 595 -11.75 20.29 13.29
N SER A 596 -12.99 20.51 12.84
CA SER A 596 -13.65 21.78 13.00
C SER A 596 -15.16 21.65 13.22
N ILE A 597 -15.73 22.67 13.84
CA ILE A 597 -17.17 22.87 13.94
C ILE A 597 -17.47 24.15 13.17
N LEU A 598 -18.36 24.06 12.19
CA LEU A 598 -18.88 25.24 11.49
C LEU A 598 -20.23 25.59 12.10
N VAL A 599 -20.30 26.69 12.85
CA VAL A 599 -21.53 27.25 13.40
C VAL A 599 -22.09 28.25 12.39
N ILE A 600 -23.35 28.09 11.99
CA ILE A 600 -24.07 29.04 11.13
C ILE A 600 -25.30 29.51 11.89
N THR A 601 -25.34 30.79 12.28
CA THR A 601 -26.31 31.29 13.26
C THR A 601 -26.77 32.73 12.99
N ALA A 602 -27.88 33.11 13.61
CA ALA A 602 -28.35 34.49 13.71
C ALA A 602 -28.95 34.72 15.11
N GLY A 603 -28.30 35.53 15.95
CA GLY A 603 -28.80 35.80 17.30
C GLY A 603 -30.06 36.68 17.35
N PRO A 604 -30.58 36.96 18.58
CA PRO A 604 -29.96 36.71 19.89
C PRO A 604 -30.07 35.28 20.42
N HIS A 605 -29.14 34.88 21.29
CA HIS A 605 -29.10 33.58 21.96
C HIS A 605 -29.49 33.66 23.45
N THR A 606 -30.63 33.09 23.81
CA THR A 606 -31.09 32.78 25.18
C THR A 606 -30.84 31.33 25.59
N ASP A 607 -29.59 30.96 25.88
CA ASP A 607 -29.25 29.62 26.37
C ASP A 607 -29.73 29.37 27.82
N GLN A 608 -30.23 28.16 28.09
CA GLN A 608 -30.79 27.80 29.39
C GLN A 608 -29.74 27.35 30.43
N THR A 609 -28.64 26.74 29.98
CA THR A 609 -27.66 26.06 30.87
C THR A 609 -26.23 26.56 30.75
N LEU A 610 -25.95 27.46 29.80
CA LEU A 610 -24.60 27.94 29.51
C LEU A 610 -24.66 29.33 28.90
N ASP A 611 -24.14 30.34 29.58
CA ASP A 611 -24.03 31.70 29.05
C ASP A 611 -22.73 31.88 28.23
N GLY A 612 -22.57 33.04 27.59
CA GLY A 612 -21.40 33.33 26.75
C GLY A 612 -20.06 33.20 27.49
N PRO A 613 -19.89 33.79 28.70
CA PRO A 613 -18.70 33.58 29.51
C PRO A 613 -18.47 32.10 29.87
N GLY A 614 -19.52 31.37 30.24
CA GLY A 614 -19.45 29.94 30.54
C GLY A 614 -18.99 29.11 29.33
N LEU A 615 -19.44 29.45 28.12
CA LEU A 615 -18.99 28.79 26.89
C LEU A 615 -17.50 29.07 26.60
N GLN A 616 -17.05 30.31 26.74
CA GLN A 616 -15.64 30.66 26.54
C GLN A 616 -14.74 29.91 27.53
N ASP A 617 -15.17 29.82 28.79
CA ASP A 617 -14.47 29.05 29.82
C ASP A 617 -14.46 27.55 29.51
N PHE A 618 -15.57 27.01 29.00
CA PHE A 618 -15.64 25.63 28.55
C PHE A 618 -14.64 25.36 27.42
N ILE A 619 -14.60 26.19 26.37
CA ILE A 619 -13.65 26.02 25.25
C ILE A 619 -12.20 26.10 25.75
N ARG A 620 -11.89 27.07 26.61
CA ARG A 620 -10.53 27.24 27.15
C ARG A 620 -10.08 26.03 27.98
N LYS A 621 -10.98 25.47 28.80
CA LYS A 621 -10.69 24.28 29.63
C LYS A 621 -10.65 23.00 28.81
N SER A 622 -11.40 22.94 27.71
CA SER A 622 -11.49 21.79 26.83
C SER A 622 -10.49 21.84 25.68
N ALA A 623 -9.72 22.92 25.53
CA ALA A 623 -8.67 23.00 24.52
C ALA A 623 -7.56 21.99 24.84
N ASP A 624 -7.40 21.00 23.96
CA ASP A 624 -6.31 20.02 24.02
C ASP A 624 -5.33 20.32 22.87
N PRO A 625 -4.10 20.77 23.15
CA PRO A 625 -3.08 20.99 22.12
C PRO A 625 -2.77 19.75 21.26
N ALA A 626 -3.03 18.53 21.77
CA ALA A 626 -2.85 17.29 21.03
C ALA A 626 -4.06 16.93 20.15
N LYS A 627 -5.23 17.53 20.40
CA LYS A 627 -6.48 17.34 19.66
C LYS A 627 -7.15 18.69 19.35
N PRO A 628 -6.53 19.54 18.52
CA PRO A 628 -7.08 20.86 18.20
C PRO A 628 -8.41 20.74 17.44
N ILE A 629 -9.45 21.39 17.95
CA ILE A 629 -10.77 21.51 17.30
C ILE A 629 -11.07 22.99 17.11
N ALA A 630 -11.10 23.45 15.86
CA ALA A 630 -11.40 24.84 15.53
C ALA A 630 -12.92 25.08 15.49
N VAL A 631 -13.41 26.16 16.10
CA VAL A 631 -14.80 26.60 15.97
C VAL A 631 -14.85 27.77 15.00
N ASN A 632 -15.37 27.52 13.79
CA ASN A 632 -15.59 28.52 12.76
C ASN A 632 -17.03 29.00 12.82
N VAL A 633 -17.26 30.31 12.76
CA VAL A 633 -18.60 30.89 12.91
C VAL A 633 -18.94 31.77 11.71
N ILE A 634 -20.07 31.49 11.08
CA ILE A 634 -20.77 32.39 10.15
C ILE A 634 -21.99 32.92 10.88
N ASP A 635 -21.96 34.21 11.17
CA ASP A 635 -23.00 34.91 11.90
C ASP A 635 -23.70 35.92 10.98
N PHE A 636 -25.02 36.06 11.09
CA PHE A 636 -25.79 36.91 10.21
C PHE A 636 -26.47 38.09 10.90
N GLY A 637 -26.19 39.29 10.39
CA GLY A 637 -26.83 40.52 10.83
C GLY A 637 -26.28 41.05 12.16
N GLY A 638 -27.12 41.74 12.92
CA GLY A 638 -26.76 42.41 14.17
C GLY A 638 -26.92 41.52 15.40
N ASP A 639 -26.22 40.38 15.44
CA ASP A 639 -26.25 39.47 16.59
C ASP A 639 -25.64 40.16 17.84
N PRO A 640 -26.41 40.31 18.95
CA PRO A 640 -25.88 40.88 20.18
C PRO A 640 -24.81 40.00 20.86
N ASP A 641 -24.77 38.70 20.54
CA ASP A 641 -23.80 37.73 21.06
C ASP A 641 -22.53 37.64 20.22
N ARG A 642 -22.37 38.51 19.20
CA ARG A 642 -21.18 38.59 18.35
C ARG A 642 -19.87 38.52 19.12
N ALA A 643 -19.75 39.27 20.22
CA ALA A 643 -18.52 39.30 21.02
C ALA A 643 -18.19 37.92 21.63
N THR A 644 -19.22 37.14 21.98
CA THR A 644 -19.06 35.76 22.45
C THR A 644 -18.56 34.86 21.33
N TRP A 645 -19.16 34.95 20.14
CA TRP A 645 -18.76 34.13 18.98
C TRP A 645 -17.34 34.44 18.49
N GLU A 646 -16.95 35.72 18.43
CA GLU A 646 -15.58 36.13 18.11
C GLU A 646 -14.58 35.56 19.12
N ALA A 647 -14.90 35.63 20.41
CA ALA A 647 -14.04 35.07 21.46
C ALA A 647 -13.93 33.54 21.39
N VAL A 648 -15.04 32.83 21.13
CA VAL A 648 -15.05 31.37 20.98
C VAL A 648 -14.22 30.92 19.76
N ALA A 649 -14.39 31.58 18.62
CA ALA A 649 -13.58 31.31 17.44
C ALA A 649 -12.10 31.54 17.74
N GLN A 650 -11.75 32.66 18.38
CA GLN A 650 -10.37 32.95 18.73
C GLN A 650 -9.76 31.94 19.73
N LEU A 651 -10.50 31.55 20.77
CA LEU A 651 -10.03 30.61 21.79
C LEU A 651 -9.82 29.18 21.25
N SER A 652 -10.62 28.78 20.25
CA SER A 652 -10.49 27.48 19.60
C SER A 652 -9.51 27.47 18.42
N GLY A 653 -9.01 28.65 18.01
CA GLY A 653 -8.15 28.79 16.82
C GLY A 653 -8.92 28.76 15.49
N GLY A 654 -10.24 28.94 15.53
CA GLY A 654 -11.10 29.09 14.34
C GLY A 654 -11.29 30.54 13.89
N GLY A 655 -12.12 30.73 12.86
CA GLY A 655 -12.44 32.04 12.28
C GLY A 655 -13.88 32.48 12.54
N TYR A 656 -14.09 33.79 12.62
CA TYR A 656 -15.43 34.39 12.69
C TYR A 656 -15.67 35.25 11.46
N GLN A 657 -16.85 35.14 10.86
CA GLN A 657 -17.29 35.96 9.74
C GLN A 657 -18.74 36.40 9.95
N ASN A 658 -18.94 37.72 10.01
CA ASN A 658 -20.28 38.30 10.03
C ASN A 658 -20.71 38.66 8.60
N LEU A 659 -21.91 38.25 8.22
CA LEU A 659 -22.51 38.55 6.92
C LEU A 659 -23.78 39.37 7.13
N ALA A 660 -23.91 40.48 6.39
CA ALA A 660 -25.12 41.29 6.43
C ALA A 660 -26.34 40.57 5.80
N THR A 661 -26.10 39.68 4.85
CA THR A 661 -27.12 38.88 4.17
C THR A 661 -26.57 37.56 3.61
N SER A 662 -27.38 36.52 3.66
CA SER A 662 -27.23 35.21 3.02
C SER A 662 -27.42 35.21 1.50
N ALA A 663 -28.01 36.26 0.92
CA ALA A 663 -28.26 36.36 -0.52
C ALA A 663 -27.05 36.91 -1.31
N SER A 664 -25.86 36.90 -0.71
CA SER A 664 -24.62 37.43 -1.29
C SER A 664 -23.62 36.32 -1.63
N PRO A 665 -22.71 36.54 -2.61
CA PRO A 665 -21.61 35.61 -2.89
C PRO A 665 -20.68 35.37 -1.70
N ASP A 666 -20.67 36.29 -0.72
CA ASP A 666 -19.82 36.21 0.47
C ASP A 666 -20.14 34.99 1.33
N LEU A 667 -21.39 34.49 1.30
CA LEU A 667 -21.77 33.24 1.96
C LEU A 667 -21.03 32.04 1.35
N ALA A 668 -20.99 31.94 0.02
CA ALA A 668 -20.26 30.87 -0.65
C ALA A 668 -18.75 30.98 -0.39
N ALA A 669 -18.20 32.21 -0.34
CA ALA A 669 -16.81 32.43 0.03
C ALA A 669 -16.50 32.00 1.47
N ALA A 670 -17.38 32.34 2.43
CA ALA A 670 -17.25 31.94 3.84
C ALA A 670 -17.31 30.42 4.01
N LEU A 671 -18.28 29.76 3.37
CA LEU A 671 -18.38 28.29 3.37
C LEU A 671 -17.16 27.64 2.72
N ASN A 672 -16.61 28.24 1.67
CA ASN A 672 -15.38 27.75 1.06
C ASN A 672 -14.17 27.90 1.96
N ALA A 673 -14.07 28.97 2.74
CA ALA A 673 -12.98 29.18 3.67
C ALA A 673 -13.03 28.23 4.89
N PHE A 674 -14.24 27.91 5.38
CA PHE A 674 -14.42 27.11 6.59
C PHE A 674 -14.67 25.61 6.36
N LEU A 675 -14.95 25.20 5.13
CA LEU A 675 -15.11 23.79 4.72
C LEU A 675 -14.12 23.45 3.60
N SER A 676 -12.82 23.69 3.80
CA SER A 676 -11.74 23.37 2.84
C SER A 676 -10.63 22.53 3.43
#